data_AF-A0A1E1JSX5-F1
#
_entry.id   AF-A0A1E1JSX5-F1
#
_cell.length_a   1.000
_cell.length_b   1.000
_cell.length_c   1.000
_cell.angle_alpha   90.00
_cell.angle_beta   90.00
_cell.angle_gamma   90.00
#
_symmetry.space_group_name_H-M   'P 1'
#
loop_
_entity.id
_entity.type
_entity.pdbx_description
1 polymer ?
#
loop_
_entity_poly.entity_id
_entity_poly.type
_entity_poly.pdbx_seq_one_letter_code
_entity_poly.pdbx_strand_id
1 'polypeptide(L)'
;MASTSANALASANSLKQRLLQDIAELQTRPYPNIALHVQEGDLTRACLILTVDYGPMHLTITFPKDFPLSPPQIRMDSKVYHPNIFGGYICASILNTTEGYTPAYTLKSIAIQLLSFFSSDKIEQVGGVGSVDLNMYRSTNSYIVDRQGHVCRMCPFGASALQPLTAGSTSAPLSPHTPPRPVTDEDFDMEWPSPQKSSSIGSGRKRRQATVTAPRAPVSVSQAEIEVIVPFIGIQKMKMPDEILLLEKIGVLMTNYDIIRTRELECFCFKTSYIASKLGVGVSIEKRGRIGSFELEFDLLSLQGFKDHRIRRSVQGVGFQHWLGLPISNGHWRKVRENVITTLSTLSTEAGLTSGGISQVIYAFMKDIVVKLNKETEKATIRAPYYPYEETPQSGLLHASEKAIESYFHLFHLLLCLATEQPSIAISANNKLEGFARGENSKDAYPNLGHLLVAALITDVPMTEKMMKSIVRETITRNVVWMLDSKGSGMAELAYLEPSPISEYRLKHTFEAGKTSYRLLMFLNLFRKVAVGSPRKSLSVLRDEAFERHGAPPRGSAKGLAESIKRIHQVTSFTQFLHHLDIGKPSAEWFTTFLKDCIQDGVNKGYHRTPLNQGQALMLRQREEPNVVVASSVYPQQVNAPCPSFFPGHGNSGTGRGGYGGKGGRGGRGGRRY
;
A
#
# COMPACT_ATOMS: atom_id res chain seq x y z
N MET A 1 28.99 22.01 21.92
CA MET A 1 28.79 22.97 20.81
C MET A 1 29.37 22.46 19.48
N ALA A 2 30.59 21.87 19.45
CA ALA A 2 31.20 21.35 18.22
C ALA A 2 30.45 20.15 17.57
N SER A 3 29.82 19.27 18.35
CA SER A 3 29.00 18.16 17.80
C SER A 3 27.69 18.65 17.17
N THR A 4 27.11 19.71 17.72
CA THR A 4 25.86 20.31 17.23
C THR A 4 26.08 21.06 15.92
N SER A 5 27.22 21.76 15.76
CA SER A 5 27.56 22.45 14.51
C SER A 5 27.95 21.49 13.38
N ALA A 6 28.67 20.40 13.68
CA ALA A 6 29.02 19.38 12.69
C ALA A 6 27.77 18.65 12.14
N ASN A 7 26.80 18.32 13.00
CA ASN A 7 25.54 17.71 12.59
C ASN A 7 24.68 18.66 11.74
N ALA A 8 24.65 19.95 12.07
CA ALA A 8 23.95 20.96 11.27
C ALA A 8 24.58 21.12 9.87
N LEU A 9 25.91 21.07 9.77
CA LEU A 9 26.62 21.17 8.49
C LEU A 9 26.40 19.92 7.62
N ALA A 10 26.44 18.72 8.20
CA ALA A 10 26.15 17.47 7.49
C ALA A 10 24.69 17.39 7.02
N SER A 11 23.75 17.89 7.84
CA SER A 11 22.33 17.99 7.50
C SER A 11 22.09 18.95 6.33
N ALA A 12 22.65 20.16 6.38
CA ALA A 12 22.59 21.13 5.28
C ALA A 12 23.21 20.57 3.98
N ASN A 13 24.27 19.76 4.09
CA ASN A 13 24.91 19.14 2.93
C ASN A 13 23.98 18.13 2.23
N SER A 14 23.20 17.35 2.97
CA SER A 14 22.27 16.37 2.38
C SER A 14 21.12 17.00 1.56
N LEU A 15 20.57 18.13 2.02
CA LEU A 15 19.55 18.88 1.28
C LEU A 15 20.14 19.52 0.02
N LYS A 16 21.34 20.09 0.13
CA LYS A 16 22.07 20.65 -1.02
C LYS A 16 22.39 19.58 -2.06
N GLN A 17 22.84 18.39 -1.63
CA GLN A 17 23.07 17.26 -2.52
C GLN A 17 21.80 16.83 -3.25
N ARG A 18 20.67 16.76 -2.55
CA ARG A 18 19.37 16.45 -3.15
C ARG A 18 18.95 17.49 -4.20
N LEU A 19 19.12 18.79 -3.93
CA LEU A 19 18.85 19.85 -4.91
C LEU A 19 19.75 19.73 -6.15
N LEU A 20 21.05 19.49 -5.94
CA LEU A 20 22.02 19.31 -7.02
C LEU A 20 21.67 18.08 -7.88
N GLN A 21 21.24 16.98 -7.27
CA GLN A 21 20.78 15.79 -7.97
C GLN A 21 19.56 16.08 -8.85
N ASP A 22 18.57 16.79 -8.31
CA ASP A 22 17.36 17.18 -9.04
C ASP A 22 17.66 18.12 -10.23
N ILE A 23 18.57 19.09 -10.04
CA ILE A 23 19.03 19.99 -11.11
C ILE A 23 19.79 19.20 -12.19
N ALA A 24 20.75 18.36 -11.77
CA ALA A 24 21.55 17.56 -12.68
C ALA A 24 20.68 16.59 -13.49
N GLU A 25 19.63 16.01 -12.89
CA GLU A 25 18.70 15.13 -13.61
C GLU A 25 18.02 15.88 -14.78
N LEU A 26 17.49 17.08 -14.54
CA LEU A 26 16.82 17.87 -15.57
C LEU A 26 17.75 18.40 -16.66
N GLN A 27 19.00 18.73 -16.32
CA GLN A 27 19.97 19.24 -17.30
C GLN A 27 20.60 18.14 -18.14
N THR A 28 20.91 16.98 -17.54
CA THR A 28 21.57 15.87 -18.24
C THR A 28 20.60 14.97 -18.99
N ARG A 29 19.34 14.90 -18.53
CA ARG A 29 18.28 14.07 -19.12
C ARG A 29 16.99 14.89 -19.23
N PRO A 30 16.96 15.90 -20.12
CA PRO A 30 15.80 16.77 -20.28
C PRO A 30 14.58 15.96 -20.69
N TYR A 31 13.44 16.29 -20.11
CA TYR A 31 12.15 15.75 -20.54
C TYR A 31 11.67 16.57 -21.75
N PRO A 32 11.02 15.95 -22.76
CA PRO A 32 10.47 16.69 -23.90
C PRO A 32 9.65 17.89 -23.44
N ASN A 33 9.84 19.04 -24.10
CA ASN A 33 9.14 20.29 -23.78
C ASN A 33 9.43 20.91 -22.40
N ILE A 34 10.46 20.43 -21.69
CA ILE A 34 10.91 21.00 -20.41
C ILE A 34 12.39 21.34 -20.51
N ALA A 35 12.74 22.59 -20.21
CA ALA A 35 14.13 23.01 -20.04
C ALA A 35 14.33 23.72 -18.70
N LEU A 36 15.49 23.50 -18.08
CA LEU A 36 15.88 24.12 -16.82
C LEU A 36 17.20 24.88 -17.00
N HIS A 37 17.19 26.16 -16.67
CA HIS A 37 18.36 27.03 -16.66
C HIS A 37 18.65 27.52 -15.25
N VAL A 38 19.87 27.25 -14.76
CA VAL A 38 20.36 27.72 -13.46
C VAL A 38 21.49 28.73 -13.67
N GLN A 39 21.66 29.65 -12.73
CA GLN A 39 22.79 30.58 -12.76
C GLN A 39 24.03 29.94 -12.11
N GLU A 40 25.19 30.16 -12.72
CA GLU A 40 26.45 29.78 -12.11
C GLU A 40 26.67 30.59 -10.82
N GLY A 41 26.89 29.90 -9.71
CA GLY A 41 27.15 30.52 -8.40
C GLY A 41 25.91 30.79 -7.53
N ASP A 42 24.69 30.79 -8.08
CA ASP A 42 23.44 30.90 -7.32
C ASP A 42 22.44 29.79 -7.70
N LEU A 43 22.36 28.78 -6.83
CA LEU A 43 21.43 27.66 -6.96
C LEU A 43 20.09 27.92 -6.25
N THR A 44 19.88 29.10 -5.68
CA THR A 44 18.62 29.42 -4.99
C THR A 44 17.50 29.73 -5.98
N ARG A 45 17.84 30.02 -7.24
CA ARG A 45 16.87 30.34 -8.29
C ARG A 45 17.19 29.64 -9.61
N ALA A 46 16.15 29.29 -10.35
CA ALA A 46 16.25 28.74 -11.70
C ALA A 46 15.14 29.29 -12.59
N CYS A 47 15.36 29.28 -13.91
CA CYS A 47 14.31 29.47 -14.89
C CYS A 47 13.89 28.10 -15.45
N LEU A 48 12.62 27.76 -15.26
CA LEU A 48 11.98 26.61 -15.88
C LEU A 48 11.23 27.08 -17.12
N ILE A 49 11.43 26.40 -18.23
CA ILE A 49 10.71 26.65 -19.48
C ILE A 49 9.83 25.46 -19.77
N LEU A 50 8.52 25.69 -19.85
CA LEU A 50 7.52 24.69 -20.24
C LEU A 50 7.00 25.06 -21.63
N THR A 51 7.23 24.19 -22.61
CA THR A 51 6.75 24.41 -23.98
C THR A 51 5.44 23.67 -24.19
N VAL A 52 4.36 24.41 -24.36
CA VAL A 52 3.01 23.89 -24.56
C VAL A 52 2.38 24.57 -25.77
N ASP A 53 1.11 24.32 -26.07
CA ASP A 53 0.45 24.91 -27.24
C ASP A 53 0.39 26.45 -27.18
N TYR A 54 0.50 27.04 -25.98
CA TYR A 54 0.67 28.49 -25.78
C TYR A 54 2.03 29.04 -26.26
N GLY A 55 2.96 28.16 -26.64
CA GLY A 55 4.38 28.47 -26.81
C GLY A 55 5.20 28.28 -25.52
N PRO A 56 6.48 28.70 -25.51
CA PRO A 56 7.35 28.56 -24.35
C PRO A 56 6.94 29.52 -23.22
N MET A 57 6.60 28.94 -22.07
CA MET A 57 6.29 29.67 -20.84
C MET A 57 7.50 29.67 -19.91
N HIS A 58 7.91 30.85 -19.46
CA HIS A 58 8.99 31.03 -18.50
C HIS A 58 8.44 31.11 -17.08
N LEU A 59 9.03 30.32 -16.20
CA LEU A 59 8.72 30.29 -14.78
C LEU A 59 9.99 30.47 -13.95
N THR A 60 9.95 31.38 -12.99
CA THR A 60 10.98 31.50 -11.96
C THR A 60 10.71 30.47 -10.88
N ILE A 61 11.68 29.59 -10.63
CA ILE A 61 11.73 28.74 -9.46
C ILE A 61 12.61 29.40 -8.40
N THR A 62 12.13 29.48 -7.18
CA THR A 62 12.91 29.84 -5.99
C THR A 62 12.94 28.64 -5.04
N PHE A 63 14.12 28.09 -4.80
CA PHE A 63 14.33 26.95 -3.91
C PHE A 63 14.47 27.43 -2.45
N PRO A 64 13.64 26.93 -1.53
CA PRO A 64 13.85 27.23 -0.12
C PRO A 64 15.10 26.50 0.41
N LYS A 65 15.67 27.01 1.51
CA LYS A 65 16.89 26.45 2.12
C LYS A 65 16.72 24.99 2.56
N ASP A 66 15.49 24.59 2.84
CA ASP A 66 15.09 23.27 3.30
C ASP A 66 14.48 22.40 2.19
N PHE A 67 14.59 22.77 0.91
CA PHE A 67 14.16 21.90 -0.20
C PHE A 67 14.84 20.52 -0.09
N PRO A 68 14.10 19.39 -0.20
CA PRO A 68 12.71 19.24 -0.65
C PRO A 68 11.69 19.14 0.50
N LEU A 69 12.05 19.46 1.74
CA LEU A 69 11.10 19.40 2.87
C LEU A 69 9.95 20.38 2.67
N SER A 70 10.27 21.58 2.17
CA SER A 70 9.32 22.58 1.70
C SER A 70 9.32 22.63 0.16
N PRO A 71 8.16 22.90 -0.46
CA PRO A 71 8.04 23.01 -1.90
C PRO A 71 8.83 24.20 -2.44
N PRO A 72 9.31 24.13 -3.70
CA PRO A 72 9.84 25.29 -4.37
C PRO A 72 8.71 26.30 -4.63
N GLN A 73 9.02 27.59 -4.54
CA GLN A 73 8.10 28.62 -5.00
C GLN A 73 8.25 28.78 -6.51
N ILE A 74 7.17 28.61 -7.26
CA ILE A 74 7.19 28.74 -8.72
C ILE A 74 6.25 29.87 -9.13
N ARG A 75 6.78 30.82 -9.90
CA ARG A 75 6.04 31.99 -10.40
C ARG A 75 6.04 32.01 -11.91
N MET A 76 4.89 32.35 -12.50
CA MET A 76 4.77 32.59 -13.93
C MET A 76 5.40 33.96 -14.27
N ASP A 77 6.37 33.97 -15.17
CA ASP A 77 6.99 35.19 -15.70
C ASP A 77 6.43 35.57 -17.09
N SER A 78 5.98 34.58 -17.86
CA SER A 78 5.28 34.82 -19.13
C SER A 78 3.88 35.43 -18.90
N LYS A 79 3.45 36.32 -19.79
CA LYS A 79 2.07 36.83 -19.79
C LYS A 79 1.13 35.73 -20.31
N VAL A 80 0.51 34.99 -19.40
CA VAL A 80 -0.43 33.90 -19.72
C VAL A 80 -1.76 34.17 -19.02
N TYR A 81 -2.85 34.26 -19.77
CA TYR A 81 -4.19 34.27 -19.22
C TYR A 81 -4.64 32.82 -18.97
N HIS A 82 -4.83 32.47 -17.69
CA HIS A 82 -5.19 31.12 -17.27
C HIS A 82 -6.00 31.18 -15.96
N PRO A 83 -7.04 30.35 -15.77
CA PRO A 83 -7.92 30.39 -14.60
C PRO A 83 -7.19 30.22 -13.25
N ASN A 84 -6.07 29.50 -13.23
CA ASN A 84 -5.26 29.26 -12.03
C ASN A 84 -3.97 30.09 -11.95
N ILE A 85 -3.85 31.16 -12.75
CA ILE A 85 -2.74 32.11 -12.68
C ILE A 85 -3.28 33.46 -12.19
N PHE A 86 -2.79 33.91 -11.04
CA PHE A 86 -3.18 35.17 -10.41
C PHE A 86 -1.98 36.13 -10.36
N GLY A 87 -1.89 37.01 -11.35
CA GLY A 87 -0.68 37.79 -11.60
C GLY A 87 0.46 36.86 -12.02
N GLY A 88 1.41 36.59 -11.12
CA GLY A 88 2.47 35.59 -11.33
C GLY A 88 2.34 34.36 -10.41
N TYR A 89 1.33 34.30 -9.54
CA TYR A 89 1.11 33.17 -8.64
C TYR A 89 0.38 32.04 -9.35
N ILE A 90 0.84 30.79 -9.18
CA ILE A 90 0.22 29.58 -9.74
C ILE A 90 -0.50 28.84 -8.62
N CYS A 91 -1.82 28.71 -8.74
CA CYS A 91 -2.62 27.93 -7.80
C CYS A 91 -2.65 26.46 -8.23
N ALA A 92 -1.70 25.68 -7.72
CA ALA A 92 -1.60 24.24 -7.96
C ALA A 92 -1.28 23.51 -6.65
N SER A 93 -2.02 22.43 -6.35
CA SER A 93 -1.90 21.65 -5.11
C SER A 93 -0.50 21.05 -4.92
N ILE A 94 0.19 20.72 -6.03
CA ILE A 94 1.57 20.22 -6.02
C ILE A 94 2.58 21.24 -5.47
N LEU A 95 2.27 22.53 -5.50
CA LEU A 95 3.14 23.59 -4.95
C LEU A 95 2.76 23.96 -3.51
N ASN A 96 1.83 23.23 -2.90
CA ASN A 96 1.26 23.53 -1.60
C ASN A 96 1.37 22.33 -0.63
N THR A 97 2.02 22.56 0.52
CA THR A 97 2.20 21.54 1.57
C THR A 97 0.91 21.11 2.24
N THR A 98 -0.17 21.90 2.17
CA THR A 98 -1.45 21.55 2.80
C THR A 98 -2.36 20.72 1.89
N GLU A 99 -2.09 20.66 0.59
CA GLU A 99 -3.02 20.10 -0.40
C GLU A 99 -2.46 18.92 -1.18
N GLY A 100 -1.17 18.95 -1.56
CA GLY A 100 -0.63 17.87 -2.41
C GLY A 100 0.88 17.68 -2.41
N TYR A 101 1.68 18.66 -1.96
CA TYR A 101 3.14 18.52 -1.96
C TYR A 101 3.65 17.52 -0.91
N THR A 102 4.61 16.70 -1.33
CA THR A 102 5.38 15.79 -0.48
C THR A 102 6.86 15.86 -0.86
N PRO A 103 7.81 15.73 0.12
CA PRO A 103 9.24 15.66 -0.17
C PRO A 103 9.67 14.51 -1.10
N ALA A 104 8.74 13.59 -1.40
CA ALA A 104 8.91 12.53 -2.39
C ALA A 104 9.03 13.04 -3.83
N TYR A 105 8.47 14.22 -4.13
CA TYR A 105 8.55 14.80 -5.46
C TYR A 105 9.97 15.23 -5.80
N THR A 106 10.38 14.90 -7.02
CA THR A 106 11.57 15.46 -7.67
C THR A 106 11.21 16.73 -8.42
N LEU A 107 12.19 17.61 -8.62
CA LEU A 107 12.01 18.80 -9.46
C LEU A 107 11.49 18.44 -10.85
N LYS A 108 11.97 17.32 -11.42
CA LYS A 108 11.47 16.77 -12.67
C LYS A 108 10.00 16.37 -12.59
N SER A 109 9.59 15.65 -11.54
CA SER A 109 8.18 15.27 -11.35
C SER A 109 7.28 16.49 -11.16
N ILE A 110 7.77 17.56 -10.52
CA ILE A 110 7.06 18.83 -10.38
C ILE A 110 6.91 19.50 -11.75
N ALA A 111 7.99 19.57 -12.53
CA ALA A 111 7.98 20.17 -13.86
C ALA A 111 7.06 19.40 -14.83
N ILE A 112 7.07 18.07 -14.82
CA ILE A 112 6.17 17.23 -15.64
C ILE A 112 4.71 17.43 -15.24
N GLN A 113 4.40 17.48 -13.95
CA GLN A 113 3.04 17.73 -13.49
C GLN A 113 2.56 19.13 -13.88
N LEU A 114 3.42 20.16 -13.79
CA LEU A 114 3.08 21.50 -14.28
C LEU A 114 2.91 21.52 -15.81
N LEU A 115 3.77 20.83 -16.56
CA LEU A 115 3.62 20.69 -18.01
C LEU A 115 2.25 20.07 -18.34
N SER A 116 1.91 18.96 -17.68
CA SER A 116 0.62 18.28 -17.85
C SER A 116 -0.55 19.17 -17.45
N PHE A 117 -0.42 19.94 -16.35
CA PHE A 117 -1.43 20.87 -15.89
C PHE A 117 -1.75 21.92 -16.95
N PHE A 118 -0.73 22.54 -17.54
CA PHE A 118 -0.93 23.55 -18.58
C PHE A 118 -1.25 22.98 -19.97
N SER A 119 -0.94 21.71 -20.23
CA SER A 119 -1.25 21.02 -21.50
C SER A 119 -2.63 20.37 -21.49
N SER A 120 -3.28 20.22 -20.33
CA SER A 120 -4.59 19.58 -20.22
C SER A 120 -5.70 20.39 -20.90
N ASP A 121 -6.73 19.71 -21.43
CA ASP A 121 -7.88 20.38 -22.05
C ASP A 121 -8.85 20.95 -21.04
N LYS A 122 -8.91 20.33 -19.85
CA LYS A 122 -9.80 20.73 -18.77
C LYS A 122 -9.09 20.61 -17.44
N ILE A 123 -9.41 21.52 -16.53
CA ILE A 123 -8.89 21.49 -15.17
C ILE A 123 -10.00 21.66 -14.14
N GLU A 124 -9.86 20.96 -13.02
CA GLU A 124 -10.77 21.09 -11.89
C GLU A 124 -10.44 22.35 -11.08
N GLN A 125 -11.48 23.00 -10.55
CA GLN A 125 -11.32 24.20 -9.74
C GLN A 125 -11.38 23.87 -8.24
N VAL A 126 -10.62 24.64 -7.45
CA VAL A 126 -10.56 24.49 -5.99
C VAL A 126 -11.96 24.66 -5.39
N GLY A 127 -12.40 23.69 -4.60
CA GLY A 127 -13.75 23.63 -4.02
C GLY A 127 -14.72 22.66 -4.71
N GLY A 128 -14.30 21.96 -5.77
CA GLY A 128 -15.06 20.89 -6.41
C GLY A 128 -16.26 21.36 -7.25
N VAL A 129 -16.39 22.67 -7.47
CA VAL A 129 -17.50 23.26 -8.23
C VAL A 129 -17.10 23.37 -9.71
N GLY A 130 -17.08 22.22 -10.39
CA GLY A 130 -16.93 22.13 -11.85
C GLY A 130 -15.50 22.08 -12.40
N SER A 131 -15.41 21.79 -13.71
CA SER A 131 -14.18 21.84 -14.50
C SER A 131 -14.23 22.95 -15.54
N VAL A 132 -13.09 23.58 -15.80
CA VAL A 132 -12.95 24.67 -16.76
C VAL A 132 -12.27 24.15 -18.01
N ASP A 133 -12.84 24.44 -19.18
CA ASP A 133 -12.24 24.15 -20.49
C ASP A 133 -11.16 25.19 -20.82
N LEU A 134 -9.95 24.70 -21.12
CA LEU A 134 -8.78 25.52 -21.36
C LEU A 134 -8.67 26.02 -22.81
N ASN A 135 -9.47 25.51 -23.75
CA ASN A 135 -9.43 25.95 -25.16
C ASN A 135 -9.72 27.44 -25.32
N MET A 136 -10.66 27.98 -24.53
CA MET A 136 -10.97 29.41 -24.55
C MET A 136 -9.79 30.28 -24.08
N TYR A 137 -8.98 29.77 -23.14
CA TYR A 137 -7.79 30.45 -22.65
C TYR A 137 -6.64 30.36 -23.65
N ARG A 138 -6.49 29.20 -24.33
CA ARG A 138 -5.55 29.00 -25.47
C ARG A 138 -5.82 29.96 -26.61
N SER A 139 -7.06 30.04 -27.06
CA SER A 139 -7.44 30.96 -28.13
C SER A 139 -7.14 32.40 -27.72
N THR A 140 -7.47 32.79 -26.49
CA THR A 140 -7.20 34.15 -25.98
C THR A 140 -5.70 34.45 -25.94
N ASN A 141 -4.89 33.52 -25.44
CA ASN A 141 -3.44 33.69 -25.37
C ASN A 141 -2.77 33.78 -26.73
N SER A 142 -3.30 33.12 -27.77
CA SER A 142 -2.78 33.25 -29.15
C SER A 142 -2.79 34.70 -29.65
N TYR A 143 -3.71 35.55 -29.16
CA TYR A 143 -3.77 36.98 -29.44
C TYR A 143 -2.93 37.83 -28.47
N ILE A 144 -2.61 37.30 -27.28
CA ILE A 144 -1.81 37.97 -26.23
C ILE A 144 -0.32 37.69 -26.39
N VAL A 145 0.13 36.83 -27.31
CA VAL A 145 1.58 36.64 -27.62
C VAL A 145 2.16 37.96 -28.14
N ASP A 146 2.44 38.82 -27.18
CA ASP A 146 3.01 40.13 -27.28
C ASP A 146 4.44 39.90 -27.72
N ARG A 147 4.76 40.37 -28.93
CA ARG A 147 6.11 40.38 -29.50
C ARG A 147 7.12 41.15 -28.63
N GLN A 148 6.68 41.77 -27.53
CA GLN A 148 7.55 42.31 -26.48
C GLN A 148 8.01 41.16 -25.55
N GLY A 149 9.00 40.43 -26.05
CA GLY A 149 9.55 39.22 -25.44
C GLY A 149 9.97 39.41 -23.99
N HIS A 150 9.54 38.48 -23.13
CA HIS A 150 10.19 38.27 -21.83
C HIS A 150 11.68 38.01 -22.09
N VAL A 151 12.53 38.95 -21.67
CA VAL A 151 13.98 38.77 -21.71
C VAL A 151 14.39 38.06 -20.43
N CYS A 152 14.64 36.76 -20.54
CA CYS A 152 15.10 36.00 -19.41
C CYS A 152 16.57 36.34 -19.13
N ARG A 153 16.91 36.62 -17.87
CA ARG A 153 18.31 36.82 -17.45
C ARG A 153 19.05 35.51 -17.15
N MET A 154 18.34 34.38 -17.14
CA MET A 154 18.89 33.05 -16.82
C MET A 154 19.17 32.22 -18.08
N CYS A 155 18.61 32.60 -19.23
CA CYS A 155 18.73 31.86 -20.49
C CYS A 155 18.65 32.82 -21.69
N PRO A 156 19.10 32.43 -22.90
CA PRO A 156 19.14 33.33 -24.06
C PRO A 156 17.76 33.67 -24.66
N PHE A 157 16.66 33.19 -24.06
CA PHE A 157 15.31 33.47 -24.54
C PHE A 157 14.97 34.96 -24.44
N GLY A 158 14.52 35.55 -25.55
CA GLY A 158 14.21 36.98 -25.66
C GLY A 158 15.43 37.90 -25.84
N ALA A 159 16.67 37.43 -25.64
CA ALA A 159 17.87 38.25 -25.80
C ALA A 159 18.12 38.69 -27.26
N SER A 160 17.67 37.92 -28.25
CA SER A 160 17.75 38.26 -29.68
C SER A 160 16.86 39.44 -30.09
N ALA A 161 15.86 39.80 -29.28
CA ALA A 161 14.96 40.93 -29.56
C ALA A 161 15.54 42.31 -29.15
N LEU A 162 16.73 42.33 -28.55
CA LEU A 162 17.42 43.54 -28.08
C LEU A 162 18.53 44.04 -29.01
N GLN A 163 18.72 43.45 -30.19
CA GLN A 163 19.67 44.03 -31.16
C GLN A 163 19.09 45.33 -31.74
N PRO A 164 19.75 46.49 -31.55
CA PRO A 164 19.35 47.69 -32.27
C PRO A 164 19.58 47.45 -33.76
N LEU A 165 18.57 47.78 -34.57
CA LEU A 165 18.64 47.79 -36.03
C LEU A 165 19.74 48.76 -36.49
N THR A 166 20.99 48.30 -36.56
CA THR A 166 22.06 49.00 -37.27
C THR A 166 22.04 48.58 -38.73
N ALA A 167 21.88 49.57 -39.60
CA ALA A 167 21.82 49.45 -41.04
C ALA A 167 23.15 48.95 -41.65
N GLY A 168 23.03 48.11 -42.70
CA GLY A 168 24.11 47.67 -43.60
C GLY A 168 24.97 46.53 -43.03
N SER A 169 25.40 45.49 -43.74
CA SER A 169 25.39 45.18 -45.17
C SER A 169 25.85 43.71 -45.37
N THR A 170 25.26 43.06 -46.38
CA THR A 170 25.84 42.06 -47.32
C THR A 170 26.31 40.65 -46.89
N SER A 171 25.64 39.65 -47.55
CA SER A 171 26.07 38.30 -48.00
C SER A 171 26.34 37.23 -46.93
N ALA A 172 25.89 35.97 -47.02
CA ALA A 172 25.65 35.08 -48.18
C ALA A 172 24.59 33.98 -47.85
N PRO A 173 24.10 33.18 -48.84
CA PRO A 173 22.88 32.39 -48.70
C PRO A 173 23.11 31.03 -48.01
N LEU A 174 22.23 30.69 -47.06
CA LEU A 174 22.03 29.33 -46.55
C LEU A 174 20.74 28.76 -47.16
N SER A 175 20.83 27.51 -47.62
CA SER A 175 19.81 26.73 -48.33
C SER A 175 18.41 26.71 -47.66
N PRO A 176 17.33 26.52 -48.44
CA PRO A 176 15.98 26.48 -47.90
C PRO A 176 15.76 25.20 -47.10
N HIS A 177 15.71 25.31 -45.77
CA HIS A 177 15.05 24.32 -44.94
C HIS A 177 13.53 24.47 -45.13
N THR A 178 12.93 23.45 -45.72
CA THR A 178 11.48 23.30 -45.84
C THR A 178 10.85 23.31 -44.44
N PRO A 179 9.85 24.15 -44.14
CA PRO A 179 9.13 24.09 -42.88
C PRO A 179 8.37 22.74 -42.79
N PRO A 180 8.22 22.14 -41.60
CA PRO A 180 7.31 21.01 -41.45
C PRO A 180 5.90 21.44 -41.83
N ARG A 181 5.21 20.60 -42.60
CA ARG A 181 3.82 20.83 -43.03
C ARG A 181 2.92 21.02 -41.81
N PRO A 182 1.92 21.89 -41.86
CA PRO A 182 0.85 21.91 -40.86
C PRO A 182 0.16 20.54 -40.87
N VAL A 183 -0.07 19.97 -39.70
CA VAL A 183 -0.92 18.78 -39.52
C VAL A 183 -2.32 19.18 -39.99
N THR A 184 -2.83 18.48 -41.01
CA THR A 184 -4.21 18.62 -41.48
C THR A 184 -5.06 17.52 -40.88
N ASP A 185 -6.37 17.74 -40.77
CA ASP A 185 -7.35 16.82 -40.15
C ASP A 185 -7.44 15.41 -40.81
N GLU A 186 -6.62 15.10 -41.81
CA GLU A 186 -6.50 13.78 -42.43
C GLU A 186 -5.47 12.85 -41.74
N ASP A 187 -4.71 13.32 -40.74
CA ASP A 187 -3.78 12.50 -39.94
C ASP A 187 -4.45 11.82 -38.72
N PHE A 188 -5.77 11.95 -38.53
CA PHE A 188 -6.52 11.53 -37.34
C PHE A 188 -7.27 10.18 -37.44
N ASP A 189 -7.16 9.42 -38.54
CA ASP A 189 -7.82 8.12 -38.69
C ASP A 189 -6.84 6.94 -38.63
N MET A 190 -6.11 6.83 -37.51
CA MET A 190 -5.40 5.59 -37.17
C MET A 190 -5.96 5.05 -35.86
N GLU A 191 -7.00 4.22 -35.96
CA GLU A 191 -7.58 3.47 -34.85
C GLU A 191 -6.49 2.66 -34.12
N TRP A 192 -6.27 3.01 -32.85
CA TRP A 192 -5.45 2.23 -31.93
C TRP A 192 -6.20 0.94 -31.55
N PRO A 193 -5.59 -0.26 -31.64
CA PRO A 193 -6.28 -1.49 -31.27
C PRO A 193 -6.56 -1.50 -29.76
N SER A 194 -7.84 -1.59 -29.42
CA SER A 194 -8.32 -1.77 -28.05
C SER A 194 -7.87 -3.14 -27.49
N PRO A 195 -7.54 -3.25 -26.18
CA PRO A 195 -7.12 -4.53 -25.60
C PRO A 195 -8.33 -5.46 -25.42
N GLN A 196 -8.60 -6.31 -26.42
CA GLN A 196 -9.58 -7.38 -26.29
C GLN A 196 -9.03 -8.54 -25.46
N LYS A 197 -9.80 -8.85 -24.42
CA LYS A 197 -9.94 -10.12 -23.68
C LYS A 197 -9.39 -11.34 -24.45
N SER A 198 -8.30 -11.94 -23.97
CA SER A 198 -7.88 -13.27 -24.42
C SER A 198 -8.60 -14.36 -23.63
N SER A 199 -9.77 -14.76 -24.12
CA SER A 199 -10.38 -16.05 -23.79
C SER A 199 -10.92 -16.71 -25.05
N SER A 200 -10.59 -18.00 -25.18
CA SER A 200 -11.07 -19.00 -26.15
C SER A 200 -10.43 -19.00 -27.54
N ILE A 201 -9.59 -20.01 -27.80
CA ILE A 201 -9.71 -20.85 -29.00
C ILE A 201 -9.44 -22.30 -28.58
N GLY A 202 -10.49 -23.12 -28.68
CA GLY A 202 -10.38 -24.57 -28.66
C GLY A 202 -10.25 -25.15 -30.06
N SER A 203 -9.71 -26.36 -30.11
CA SER A 203 -9.94 -27.42 -31.12
C SER A 203 -9.49 -27.16 -32.57
N GLY A 204 -8.45 -27.88 -32.99
CA GLY A 204 -8.37 -28.33 -34.39
C GLY A 204 -6.98 -28.59 -34.99
N ARG A 205 -6.52 -29.84 -34.85
CA ARG A 205 -5.65 -30.60 -35.79
C ARG A 205 -4.11 -30.45 -35.80
N LYS A 206 -3.51 -31.63 -35.53
CA LYS A 206 -2.33 -32.29 -36.14
C LYS A 206 -0.92 -31.94 -35.63
N ARG A 207 -0.61 -32.61 -34.51
CA ARG A 207 0.63 -33.36 -34.17
C ARG A 207 1.72 -33.38 -35.26
N ARG A 208 2.85 -32.71 -35.00
CA ARG A 208 4.19 -33.08 -35.47
C ARG A 208 5.18 -32.91 -34.32
N GLN A 209 5.82 -34.01 -33.93
CA GLN A 209 6.90 -34.03 -32.95
C GLN A 209 8.14 -33.36 -33.56
N ALA A 210 8.72 -32.41 -32.85
CA ALA A 210 10.07 -31.90 -33.10
C ALA A 210 10.87 -32.00 -31.79
N THR A 211 12.00 -32.68 -31.89
CA THR A 211 12.92 -33.07 -30.83
C THR A 211 13.60 -31.85 -30.20
N VAL A 212 13.51 -31.69 -28.89
CA VAL A 212 14.17 -30.61 -28.14
C VAL A 212 15.60 -31.02 -27.83
N THR A 213 16.57 -30.38 -28.47
CA THR A 213 17.97 -30.32 -28.03
C THR A 213 18.11 -29.33 -26.88
N ALA A 214 18.82 -29.72 -25.82
CA ALA A 214 18.97 -28.96 -24.58
C ALA A 214 19.62 -27.58 -24.76
N PRO A 215 19.23 -26.54 -24.00
CA PRO A 215 19.91 -25.25 -24.03
C PRO A 215 21.28 -25.33 -23.34
N ARG A 216 22.29 -24.71 -23.95
CA ARG A 216 23.62 -24.48 -23.36
C ARG A 216 23.53 -23.62 -22.09
N ALA A 217 24.45 -23.85 -21.15
CA ALA A 217 24.54 -23.18 -19.85
C ALA A 217 24.58 -21.64 -19.96
N PRO A 218 23.98 -20.91 -19.00
CA PRO A 218 24.00 -19.45 -18.99
C PRO A 218 25.41 -18.91 -18.71
N VAL A 219 25.79 -17.87 -19.46
CA VAL A 219 27.03 -17.11 -19.25
C VAL A 219 26.96 -16.39 -17.90
N SER A 220 27.96 -16.60 -17.05
CA SER A 220 28.08 -15.91 -15.76
C SER A 220 28.54 -14.47 -15.96
N VAL A 221 27.62 -13.51 -15.84
CA VAL A 221 27.94 -12.08 -15.81
C VAL A 221 28.09 -11.65 -14.35
N SER A 222 29.20 -10.99 -14.02
CA SER A 222 29.49 -10.56 -12.66
C SER A 222 28.65 -9.34 -12.26
N GLN A 223 28.40 -9.16 -10.95
CA GLN A 223 27.60 -8.06 -10.41
C GLN A 223 28.17 -6.67 -10.76
N ALA A 224 29.49 -6.57 -10.94
CA ALA A 224 30.18 -5.35 -11.36
C ALA A 224 29.95 -5.01 -12.85
N GLU A 225 29.79 -6.01 -13.72
CA GLU A 225 29.53 -5.79 -15.16
C GLU A 225 28.09 -5.30 -15.41
N ILE A 226 27.15 -5.67 -14.55
CA ILE A 226 25.75 -5.23 -14.62
C ILE A 226 25.62 -3.76 -14.21
N GLU A 227 26.39 -3.31 -13.23
CA GLU A 227 26.43 -1.90 -12.80
C GLU A 227 26.90 -0.96 -13.92
N VAL A 228 27.67 -1.46 -14.89
CA VAL A 228 28.15 -0.70 -16.06
C VAL A 228 27.13 -0.65 -17.20
N ILE A 229 26.28 -1.68 -17.36
CA ILE A 229 25.29 -1.76 -18.46
C ILE A 229 24.03 -0.93 -18.15
N VAL A 230 23.64 -0.84 -16.88
CA VAL A 230 22.40 -0.21 -16.42
C VAL A 230 22.24 1.29 -16.77
N PRO A 231 23.30 2.12 -16.82
CA PRO A 231 23.20 3.51 -17.27
C PRO A 231 23.01 3.70 -18.79
N PHE A 232 23.32 2.68 -19.61
CA PHE A 232 23.45 2.81 -21.08
C PHE A 232 22.17 2.54 -21.87
N ILE A 233 21.10 2.00 -21.25
CA ILE A 233 19.84 1.74 -21.95
C ILE A 233 19.02 3.04 -22.03
N GLY A 234 19.44 3.94 -22.92
CA GLY A 234 18.65 5.09 -23.37
C GLY A 234 17.64 4.67 -24.43
N ILE A 235 16.43 4.27 -24.02
CA ILE A 235 15.35 3.94 -24.95
C ILE A 235 14.74 5.25 -25.47
N GLN A 236 15.33 5.85 -26.51
CA GLN A 236 14.66 6.99 -27.17
C GLN A 236 14.56 6.95 -28.71
N LYS A 237 15.16 5.99 -29.42
CA LYS A 237 14.84 5.77 -30.84
C LYS A 237 15.09 4.30 -31.20
N MET A 238 14.03 3.53 -31.47
CA MET A 238 14.14 2.16 -32.01
C MET A 238 13.24 2.04 -33.23
N LYS A 239 13.78 1.44 -34.29
CA LYS A 239 13.19 1.36 -35.64
C LYS A 239 13.54 0.02 -36.31
N MET A 240 13.65 -1.13 -35.65
CA MET A 240 13.78 -2.43 -36.37
C MET A 240 13.32 -3.69 -35.59
N PRO A 241 13.01 -4.80 -36.30
CA PRO A 241 12.56 -6.08 -35.70
C PRO A 241 13.60 -6.81 -34.82
N ASP A 242 14.89 -6.72 -35.14
CA ASP A 242 15.98 -7.36 -34.35
C ASP A 242 16.13 -6.75 -32.94
N GLU A 243 15.56 -5.56 -32.71
CA GLU A 243 15.58 -4.85 -31.43
C GLU A 243 14.54 -5.43 -30.45
N ILE A 244 13.53 -6.16 -30.92
CA ILE A 244 12.53 -6.86 -30.08
C ILE A 244 13.19 -8.01 -29.31
N LEU A 245 14.09 -8.77 -29.95
CA LEU A 245 14.82 -9.86 -29.29
C LEU A 245 15.81 -9.32 -28.24
N LEU A 246 16.37 -8.11 -28.48
CA LEU A 246 17.19 -7.39 -27.51
C LEU A 246 16.33 -6.89 -26.35
N LEU A 247 15.12 -6.37 -26.60
CA LEU A 247 14.15 -5.98 -25.58
C LEU A 247 13.68 -7.17 -24.73
N GLU A 248 13.50 -8.35 -25.32
CA GLU A 248 13.20 -9.58 -24.57
C GLU A 248 14.38 -9.98 -23.67
N LYS A 249 15.61 -9.96 -24.20
CA LYS A 249 16.82 -10.25 -23.40
C LYS A 249 17.05 -9.22 -22.31
N ILE A 250 16.83 -7.93 -22.60
CA ILE A 250 16.87 -6.85 -21.61
C ILE A 250 15.76 -7.03 -20.58
N GLY A 251 14.55 -7.41 -20.98
CA GLY A 251 13.44 -7.71 -20.07
C GLY A 251 13.76 -8.88 -19.14
N VAL A 252 14.38 -9.94 -19.66
CA VAL A 252 14.88 -11.07 -18.87
C VAL A 252 15.98 -10.62 -17.91
N LEU A 253 16.94 -9.78 -18.33
CA LEU A 253 17.98 -9.23 -17.44
C LEU A 253 17.39 -8.30 -16.37
N MET A 254 16.50 -7.39 -16.74
CA MET A 254 15.80 -6.49 -15.83
C MET A 254 15.02 -7.24 -14.77
N THR A 255 14.37 -8.34 -15.16
CA THR A 255 13.65 -9.24 -14.25
C THR A 255 14.63 -10.08 -13.43
N ASN A 256 15.69 -10.61 -14.03
CA ASN A 256 16.62 -11.52 -13.36
C ASN A 256 17.50 -10.84 -12.32
N TYR A 257 17.74 -9.54 -12.48
CA TYR A 257 18.54 -8.72 -11.57
C TYR A 257 17.70 -7.66 -10.83
N ASP A 258 16.36 -7.77 -10.89
CA ASP A 258 15.42 -6.86 -10.21
C ASP A 258 15.82 -5.37 -10.35
N ILE A 259 16.21 -4.96 -11.57
CA ILE A 259 16.87 -3.67 -11.84
C ILE A 259 15.94 -2.49 -11.54
N ILE A 260 14.66 -2.62 -11.89
CA ILE A 260 13.62 -1.61 -11.60
C ILE A 260 13.52 -1.44 -10.08
N ARG A 261 13.41 -2.55 -9.35
CA ARG A 261 13.26 -2.54 -7.90
C ARG A 261 14.48 -1.98 -7.19
N THR A 262 15.68 -2.33 -7.64
CA THR A 262 16.92 -1.77 -7.08
C THR A 262 16.96 -0.25 -7.22
N ARG A 263 16.37 0.31 -8.28
CA ARG A 263 16.21 1.77 -8.46
C ARG A 263 15.11 2.37 -7.58
N GLU A 264 14.05 1.63 -7.27
CA GLU A 264 12.95 2.08 -6.41
C GLU A 264 13.28 2.02 -4.91
N LEU A 265 14.31 1.24 -4.52
CA LEU A 265 14.76 1.08 -3.13
C LEU A 265 15.63 2.27 -2.66
N GLU A 266 15.03 3.45 -2.67
CA GLU A 266 15.64 4.71 -2.28
C GLU A 266 14.86 5.43 -1.18
N CYS A 267 15.53 6.31 -0.44
CA CYS A 267 14.85 7.22 0.46
C CYS A 267 13.92 8.13 -0.35
N PHE A 268 12.62 8.15 -0.04
CA PHE A 268 11.66 8.98 -0.79
C PHE A 268 12.06 10.45 -0.78
N CYS A 269 12.63 10.95 0.33
CA CYS A 269 12.99 12.35 0.50
C CYS A 269 14.38 12.73 -0.05
N PHE A 270 15.39 11.85 0.02
CA PHE A 270 16.75 12.21 -0.42
C PHE A 270 17.17 11.52 -1.70
N LYS A 271 16.37 10.57 -2.21
CA LYS A 271 16.68 9.79 -3.41
C LYS A 271 18.03 9.06 -3.31
N THR A 272 18.41 8.73 -2.07
CA THR A 272 19.61 7.98 -1.74
C THR A 272 19.29 6.50 -1.63
N SER A 273 20.11 5.66 -2.26
CA SER A 273 19.91 4.20 -2.25
C SER A 273 20.23 3.58 -0.89
N TYR A 274 19.74 2.34 -0.68
CA TYR A 274 20.10 1.51 0.49
C TYR A 274 21.60 1.21 0.59
N ILE A 275 22.36 1.36 -0.50
CA ILE A 275 23.81 1.18 -0.48
C ILE A 275 24.46 2.34 0.28
N ALA A 276 24.04 3.58 -0.01
CA ALA A 276 24.61 4.78 0.60
C ALA A 276 24.01 5.07 1.99
N SER A 277 22.72 4.78 2.19
CA SER A 277 21.97 5.21 3.38
C SER A 277 21.37 4.06 4.17
N LYS A 278 21.24 4.26 5.49
CA LYS A 278 20.40 3.40 6.34
C LYS A 278 18.93 3.72 6.03
N LEU A 279 18.20 2.74 5.50
CA LEU A 279 16.81 2.88 5.07
C LEU A 279 15.90 2.02 5.94
N GLY A 280 14.69 2.53 6.15
CA GLY A 280 13.67 1.94 6.99
C GLY A 280 12.34 2.62 6.73
N VAL A 281 11.36 2.30 7.56
CA VAL A 281 9.97 2.78 7.42
C VAL A 281 9.52 3.50 8.68
N GLY A 282 8.60 4.44 8.50
CA GLY A 282 7.94 5.12 9.61
C GLY A 282 6.95 4.19 10.31
N VAL A 283 6.96 4.19 11.64
CA VAL A 283 6.03 3.41 12.47
C VAL A 283 5.27 4.31 13.42
N SER A 284 3.95 4.16 13.44
CA SER A 284 3.05 4.81 14.38
C SER A 284 2.47 3.80 15.38
N ILE A 285 2.22 4.25 16.61
CA ILE A 285 1.48 3.48 17.61
C ILE A 285 0.23 4.28 18.01
N GLU A 286 -0.94 3.71 17.75
CA GLU A 286 -2.20 4.18 18.33
C GLU A 286 -2.54 3.34 19.57
N LYS A 287 -2.66 3.98 20.74
CA LYS A 287 -3.11 3.28 21.95
C LYS A 287 -4.63 3.12 21.93
N ARG A 288 -5.12 1.97 21.49
CA ARG A 288 -6.54 1.58 21.61
C ARG A 288 -6.71 0.54 22.71
N GLY A 289 -6.88 0.99 23.96
CA GLY A 289 -7.03 0.11 25.12
C GLY A 289 -5.68 -0.35 25.71
N ARG A 290 -5.61 -1.60 26.21
CA ARG A 290 -4.41 -2.13 26.90
C ARG A 290 -3.24 -2.45 25.96
N ILE A 291 -3.48 -2.64 24.67
CA ILE A 291 -2.47 -2.99 23.66
C ILE A 291 -2.50 -1.93 22.56
N GLY A 292 -1.34 -1.42 22.17
CA GLY A 292 -1.22 -0.49 21.04
C GLY A 292 -1.49 -1.19 19.71
N SER A 293 -2.26 -0.55 18.81
CA SER A 293 -2.33 -0.93 17.41
C SER A 293 -1.26 -0.19 16.63
N PHE A 294 -0.62 -0.87 15.70
CA PHE A 294 0.48 -0.30 14.94
C PHE A 294 0.02 0.14 13.56
N GLU A 295 0.57 1.26 13.09
CA GLU A 295 0.44 1.68 11.70
C GLU A 295 1.84 1.80 11.07
N LEU A 296 1.96 1.28 9.85
CA LEU A 296 3.21 1.27 9.13
C LEU A 296 2.91 1.55 7.65
N GLU A 297 3.56 2.59 7.12
CA GLU A 297 3.54 2.90 5.69
C GLU A 297 4.89 2.52 5.10
N PHE A 298 4.85 1.74 4.02
CA PHE A 298 6.04 1.20 3.35
C PHE A 298 6.72 2.22 2.44
N ASP A 299 6.93 3.43 2.97
CA ASP A 299 7.63 4.50 2.29
C ASP A 299 9.04 4.60 2.87
N LEU A 300 10.06 4.22 2.09
CA LEU A 300 11.42 4.14 2.57
C LEU A 300 11.97 5.53 2.93
N LEU A 301 12.40 5.68 4.18
CA LEU A 301 12.99 6.89 4.72
C LEU A 301 14.39 6.58 5.25
N SER A 302 15.34 7.49 5.01
CA SER A 302 16.67 7.36 5.59
C SER A 302 16.66 7.67 7.10
N LEU A 303 17.52 7.00 7.87
CA LEU A 303 17.68 7.29 9.30
C LEU A 303 18.06 8.76 9.53
N GLN A 304 18.84 9.34 8.62
CA GLN A 304 19.19 10.76 8.61
C GLN A 304 17.95 11.65 8.47
N GLY A 305 17.05 11.32 7.53
CA GLY A 305 15.79 12.04 7.35
C GLY A 305 14.91 12.02 8.59
N PHE A 306 14.85 10.86 9.24
CA PHE A 306 14.12 10.71 10.49
C PHE A 306 14.77 11.48 11.65
N LYS A 307 16.08 11.33 11.88
CA LYS A 307 16.73 11.91 13.07
C LYS A 307 17.07 13.39 12.90
N ASP A 308 17.73 13.73 11.79
CA ASP A 308 18.39 15.03 11.63
C ASP A 308 17.43 16.04 11.02
N HIS A 309 16.59 15.61 10.08
CA HIS A 309 15.58 16.45 9.41
C HIS A 309 14.17 16.34 10.01
N ARG A 310 14.00 15.52 11.05
CA ARG A 310 12.73 15.34 11.78
C ARG A 310 11.52 15.04 10.87
N ILE A 311 11.72 14.30 9.79
CA ILE A 311 10.62 13.84 8.94
C ILE A 311 9.76 12.86 9.73
N ARG A 312 8.47 13.16 9.87
CA ARG A 312 7.50 12.40 10.69
C ARG A 312 6.21 12.07 9.94
N ARG A 313 6.18 12.26 8.63
CA ARG A 313 5.03 11.97 7.77
C ARG A 313 5.47 11.12 6.59
N SER A 314 4.63 10.15 6.23
CA SER A 314 4.80 9.32 5.04
C SER A 314 4.49 10.12 3.78
N VAL A 315 4.68 9.52 2.60
CA VAL A 315 4.32 10.15 1.32
C VAL A 315 2.82 10.44 1.26
N GLN A 316 2.01 9.58 1.88
CA GLN A 316 0.56 9.73 2.00
C GLN A 316 0.13 10.64 3.17
N GLY A 317 1.07 11.28 3.86
CA GLY A 317 0.80 12.21 4.96
C GLY A 317 0.52 11.56 6.31
N VAL A 318 0.61 10.23 6.42
CA VAL A 318 0.41 9.48 7.67
C VAL A 318 1.53 9.78 8.64
N GLY A 319 1.17 10.21 9.86
CA GLY A 319 2.12 10.56 10.91
C GLY A 319 2.75 9.33 11.57
N PHE A 320 4.04 9.37 11.87
CA PHE A 320 4.73 8.31 12.60
C PHE A 320 5.71 8.86 13.63
N GLN A 321 5.92 8.12 14.73
CA GLN A 321 6.79 8.53 15.84
C GLN A 321 8.14 7.82 15.83
N HIS A 322 8.21 6.65 15.19
CA HIS A 322 9.38 5.76 15.21
C HIS A 322 9.89 5.49 13.80
N TRP A 323 11.15 5.06 13.70
CA TRP A 323 11.77 4.60 12.46
C TRP A 323 12.27 3.19 12.65
N LEU A 324 11.80 2.26 11.81
CA LEU A 324 12.18 0.87 11.83
C LEU A 324 13.04 0.54 10.61
N GLY A 325 14.30 0.22 10.82
CA GLY A 325 15.18 -0.26 9.75
C GLY A 325 14.65 -1.56 9.13
N LEU A 326 14.84 -1.72 7.83
CA LEU A 326 14.42 -2.92 7.12
C LEU A 326 15.61 -3.68 6.56
N PRO A 327 15.61 -5.02 6.56
CA PRO A 327 16.59 -5.76 5.78
C PRO A 327 16.27 -5.62 4.28
N ILE A 328 17.18 -4.97 3.55
CA ILE A 328 17.10 -4.83 2.09
C ILE A 328 18.17 -5.70 1.41
N SER A 329 19.39 -5.69 1.93
CA SER A 329 20.48 -6.56 1.47
C SER A 329 21.30 -6.98 2.67
N ASN A 330 22.13 -8.02 2.54
CA ASN A 330 22.98 -8.44 3.65
C ASN A 330 23.95 -7.32 4.09
N GLY A 331 24.43 -6.52 3.14
CA GLY A 331 25.25 -5.33 3.44
C GLY A 331 24.49 -4.25 4.20
N HIS A 332 23.22 -4.02 3.84
CA HIS A 332 22.38 -3.02 4.50
C HIS A 332 21.87 -3.48 5.87
N TRP A 333 21.49 -4.76 6.02
CA TRP A 333 21.07 -5.34 7.30
C TRP A 333 22.13 -5.15 8.39
N ARG A 334 23.40 -5.40 8.07
CA ARG A 334 24.53 -5.12 8.98
C ARG A 334 24.59 -3.67 9.46
N LYS A 335 24.15 -2.70 8.66
CA LYS A 335 24.12 -1.28 9.02
C LYS A 335 22.96 -0.91 9.94
N VAL A 336 21.84 -1.64 9.87
CA VAL A 336 20.57 -1.27 10.53
C VAL A 336 20.15 -2.19 11.68
N ARG A 337 20.68 -3.41 11.79
CA ARG A 337 20.23 -4.42 12.77
C ARG A 337 20.18 -3.93 14.23
N GLU A 338 21.19 -3.17 14.66
CA GLU A 338 21.23 -2.60 16.02
C GLU A 338 20.09 -1.59 16.23
N ASN A 339 19.85 -0.73 15.22
CA ASN A 339 18.75 0.23 15.24
C ASN A 339 17.40 -0.47 15.28
N VAL A 340 17.26 -1.60 14.58
CA VAL A 340 16.06 -2.42 14.57
C VAL A 340 15.78 -3.02 15.95
N ILE A 341 16.77 -3.66 16.58
CA ILE A 341 16.60 -4.26 17.91
C ILE A 341 16.20 -3.20 18.94
N THR A 342 16.86 -2.04 18.93
CA THR A 342 16.51 -0.92 19.82
C THR A 342 15.08 -0.46 19.58
N THR A 343 14.71 -0.21 18.32
CA THR A 343 13.38 0.28 17.97
C THR A 343 12.29 -0.72 18.36
N LEU A 344 12.46 -2.01 18.06
CA LEU A 344 11.48 -3.04 18.44
C LEU A 344 11.33 -3.18 19.96
N SER A 345 12.40 -2.96 20.72
CA SER A 345 12.36 -2.98 22.19
C SER A 345 11.58 -1.79 22.74
N THR A 346 11.78 -0.59 22.18
CA THR A 346 10.98 0.60 22.50
C THR A 346 9.51 0.39 22.17
N LEU A 347 9.20 -0.09 20.95
CA LEU A 347 7.84 -0.37 20.50
C LEU A 347 7.15 -1.42 21.38
N SER A 348 7.87 -2.48 21.78
CA SER A 348 7.35 -3.51 22.69
C SER A 348 6.94 -2.91 24.04
N THR A 349 7.77 -2.00 24.57
CA THR A 349 7.51 -1.32 25.84
C THR A 349 6.31 -0.38 25.73
N GLU A 350 6.27 0.45 24.69
CA GLU A 350 5.18 1.43 24.48
C GLU A 350 3.82 0.78 24.20
N ALA A 351 3.81 -0.37 23.53
CA ALA A 351 2.60 -1.13 23.21
C ALA A 351 2.15 -2.08 24.33
N GLY A 352 2.90 -2.20 25.43
CA GLY A 352 2.59 -3.11 26.54
C GLY A 352 2.82 -4.59 26.22
N LEU A 353 3.74 -4.91 25.30
CA LEU A 353 4.04 -6.28 24.82
C LEU A 353 5.31 -6.88 25.47
N THR A 354 5.71 -6.38 26.63
CA THR A 354 7.01 -6.68 27.27
C THR A 354 7.25 -8.16 27.54
N SER A 355 6.19 -8.94 27.82
CA SER A 355 6.29 -10.36 28.20
C SER A 355 6.72 -11.30 27.08
N GLY A 356 6.65 -10.89 25.80
CA GLY A 356 6.97 -11.77 24.67
C GLY A 356 8.12 -11.31 23.77
N GLY A 357 8.85 -10.27 24.18
CA GLY A 357 10.03 -9.78 23.47
C GLY A 357 9.73 -9.10 22.13
N ILE A 358 10.78 -8.87 21.34
CA ILE A 358 10.72 -8.11 20.08
C ILE A 358 9.92 -8.82 18.97
N SER A 359 9.80 -10.15 19.01
CA SER A 359 9.09 -10.92 17.98
C SER A 359 7.57 -10.69 18.03
N GLN A 360 7.00 -10.41 19.20
CA GLN A 360 5.56 -10.10 19.32
C GLN A 360 5.17 -8.81 18.61
N VAL A 361 6.08 -7.83 18.56
CA VAL A 361 5.86 -6.57 17.83
C VAL A 361 5.70 -6.88 16.34
N ILE A 362 6.56 -7.76 15.80
CA ILE A 362 6.48 -8.17 14.39
C ILE A 362 5.21 -8.99 14.13
N TYR A 363 4.85 -9.90 15.03
CA TYR A 363 3.59 -10.64 14.92
C TYR A 363 2.38 -9.71 14.90
N ALA A 364 2.39 -8.67 15.73
CA ALA A 364 1.35 -7.66 15.75
C ALA A 364 1.30 -6.85 14.44
N PHE A 365 2.44 -6.37 13.94
CA PHE A 365 2.52 -5.66 12.65
C PHE A 365 1.96 -6.50 11.50
N MET A 366 2.45 -7.73 11.35
CA MET A 366 2.04 -8.62 10.26
C MET A 366 0.54 -8.89 10.35
N LYS A 367 0.00 -9.13 11.55
CA LYS A 367 -1.43 -9.29 11.76
C LYS A 367 -2.22 -8.01 11.41
N ASP A 368 -1.75 -6.83 11.81
CA ASP A 368 -2.42 -5.54 11.55
C ASP A 368 -2.48 -5.22 10.05
N ILE A 369 -1.44 -5.54 9.27
CA ILE A 369 -1.46 -5.40 7.79
C ILE A 369 -2.60 -6.21 7.19
N VAL A 370 -2.79 -7.47 7.59
CA VAL A 370 -3.87 -8.30 7.03
C VAL A 370 -5.24 -7.78 7.44
N VAL A 371 -5.38 -7.25 8.65
CA VAL A 371 -6.63 -6.62 9.10
C VAL A 371 -6.94 -5.35 8.31
N LYS A 372 -5.93 -4.49 8.03
CA LYS A 372 -6.10 -3.29 7.20
C LYS A 372 -6.50 -3.66 5.77
N LEU A 373 -5.79 -4.62 5.17
CA LEU A 373 -6.10 -5.15 3.84
C LEU A 373 -7.54 -5.67 3.73
N ASN A 374 -8.02 -6.41 4.73
CA ASN A 374 -9.40 -6.91 4.76
C ASN A 374 -10.45 -5.78 4.88
N LYS A 375 -10.14 -4.68 5.58
CA LYS A 375 -11.06 -3.53 5.72
C LYS A 375 -11.13 -2.69 4.46
N GLU A 376 -10.00 -2.47 3.79
CA GLU A 376 -9.92 -1.66 2.57
C GLU A 376 -10.66 -2.32 1.40
N THR A 377 -10.49 -3.63 1.26
CA THR A 377 -11.23 -4.48 0.31
C THR A 377 -12.74 -4.51 0.55
N GLU A 378 -13.19 -4.51 1.81
CA GLU A 378 -14.62 -4.37 2.15
C GLU A 378 -15.20 -3.00 1.76
N LYS A 379 -14.47 -1.90 2.02
CA LYS A 379 -14.92 -0.55 1.62
C LYS A 379 -14.99 -0.38 0.10
N ALA A 380 -14.02 -0.93 -0.63
CA ALA A 380 -13.97 -0.84 -2.08
C ALA A 380 -15.05 -1.68 -2.77
N THR A 381 -15.48 -2.80 -2.17
CA THR A 381 -16.60 -3.61 -2.70
C THR A 381 -17.96 -2.96 -2.48
N ILE A 382 -18.11 -2.11 -1.46
CA ILE A 382 -19.35 -1.35 -1.18
C ILE A 382 -19.46 -0.11 -2.08
N ARG A 383 -18.33 0.53 -2.42
CA ARG A 383 -18.27 1.72 -3.28
C ARG A 383 -18.05 1.37 -4.76
N ALA A 384 -18.88 0.47 -5.31
CA ALA A 384 -18.94 0.36 -6.77
C ALA A 384 -19.53 1.67 -7.34
N PRO A 385 -18.94 2.32 -8.36
CA PRO A 385 -19.37 3.64 -8.79
C PRO A 385 -20.71 3.56 -9.50
N TYR A 386 -21.60 4.47 -9.14
CA TYR A 386 -22.84 4.78 -9.87
C TYR A 386 -22.55 5.64 -11.12
N TYR A 387 -21.29 6.06 -11.35
CA TYR A 387 -20.89 6.88 -12.51
C TYR A 387 -19.80 6.22 -13.36
N PRO A 388 -19.94 6.18 -14.70
CA PRO A 388 -19.11 5.37 -15.58
C PRO A 388 -17.74 5.97 -15.98
N TYR A 389 -17.32 7.11 -15.42
CA TYR A 389 -16.06 7.79 -15.83
C TYR A 389 -15.01 7.95 -14.72
N GLU A 390 -15.25 7.46 -13.51
CA GLU A 390 -14.19 7.33 -12.49
C GLU A 390 -13.33 6.10 -12.83
N GLU A 391 -12.00 6.24 -12.77
CA GLU A 391 -11.08 5.10 -12.92
C GLU A 391 -11.57 3.93 -12.08
N THR A 392 -11.72 2.77 -12.73
CA THR A 392 -12.35 1.60 -12.12
C THR A 392 -11.74 1.32 -10.73
N PRO A 393 -12.51 1.27 -9.62
CA PRO A 393 -11.97 0.97 -8.29
C PRO A 393 -11.24 -0.39 -8.20
N GLN A 394 -11.37 -1.23 -9.24
CA GLN A 394 -10.65 -2.49 -9.40
C GLN A 394 -9.13 -2.33 -9.58
N SER A 395 -8.63 -1.24 -10.18
CA SER A 395 -7.18 -0.97 -10.34
C SER A 395 -6.56 -0.48 -9.03
N GLY A 396 -7.23 0.44 -8.33
CA GLY A 396 -6.80 0.93 -7.01
C GLY A 396 -6.74 -0.16 -5.95
N LEU A 397 -7.70 -1.09 -5.93
CA LEU A 397 -7.70 -2.24 -5.02
C LEU A 397 -6.51 -3.18 -5.29
N LEU A 398 -6.18 -3.42 -6.56
CA LEU A 398 -5.05 -4.27 -6.95
C LEU A 398 -3.74 -3.65 -6.44
N HIS A 399 -3.54 -2.36 -6.72
CA HIS A 399 -2.33 -1.66 -6.31
C HIS A 399 -2.19 -1.59 -4.78
N ALA A 400 -3.28 -1.33 -4.05
CA ALA A 400 -3.30 -1.36 -2.59
C ALA A 400 -2.99 -2.76 -2.03
N SER A 401 -3.53 -3.81 -2.66
CA SER A 401 -3.25 -5.20 -2.28
C SER A 401 -1.79 -5.58 -2.54
N GLU A 402 -1.22 -5.16 -3.67
CA GLU A 402 0.19 -5.37 -4.02
C GLU A 402 1.11 -4.69 -2.99
N LYS A 403 0.89 -3.41 -2.67
CA LYS A 403 1.66 -2.69 -1.64
C LYS A 403 1.55 -3.37 -0.27
N ALA A 404 0.36 -3.87 0.11
CA ALA A 404 0.16 -4.60 1.36
C ALA A 404 0.91 -5.94 1.38
N ILE A 405 0.91 -6.68 0.27
CA ILE A 405 1.67 -7.93 0.12
C ILE A 405 3.17 -7.66 0.24
N GLU A 406 3.69 -6.64 -0.45
CA GLU A 406 5.11 -6.26 -0.35
C GLU A 406 5.50 -5.91 1.08
N SER A 407 4.68 -5.09 1.75
CA SER A 407 4.87 -4.72 3.15
C SER A 407 4.97 -5.96 4.06
N TYR A 408 4.10 -6.94 3.82
CA TYR A 408 4.08 -8.19 4.57
C TYR A 408 5.34 -9.03 4.31
N PHE A 409 5.84 -9.11 3.07
CA PHE A 409 7.09 -9.81 2.74
C PHE A 409 8.33 -9.16 3.34
N HIS A 410 8.39 -7.83 3.41
CA HIS A 410 9.49 -7.15 4.08
C HIS A 410 9.49 -7.38 5.60
N LEU A 411 8.32 -7.44 6.24
CA LEU A 411 8.23 -7.83 7.65
C LEU A 411 8.57 -9.31 7.87
N PHE A 412 8.18 -10.18 6.95
CA PHE A 412 8.60 -11.58 6.97
C PHE A 412 10.13 -11.71 6.83
N HIS A 413 10.74 -10.92 5.95
CA HIS A 413 12.20 -10.86 5.82
C HIS A 413 12.87 -10.38 7.11
N LEU A 414 12.33 -9.35 7.76
CA LEU A 414 12.77 -8.91 9.09
C LEU A 414 12.66 -10.01 10.14
N LEU A 415 11.56 -10.75 10.15
CA LEU A 415 11.37 -11.88 11.06
C LEU A 415 12.39 -12.99 10.81
N LEU A 416 12.69 -13.31 9.55
CA LEU A 416 13.72 -14.29 9.17
C LEU A 416 15.11 -13.86 9.64
N CYS A 417 15.51 -12.61 9.40
CA CYS A 417 16.80 -12.09 9.86
C CYS A 417 16.92 -12.24 11.38
N LEU A 418 15.92 -11.81 12.14
CA LEU A 418 15.92 -11.92 13.59
C LEU A 418 15.91 -13.38 14.07
N ALA A 419 15.10 -14.25 13.47
CA ALA A 419 15.02 -15.66 13.86
C ALA A 419 16.33 -16.42 13.58
N THR A 420 17.07 -16.04 12.52
CA THR A 420 18.38 -16.65 12.21
C THR A 420 19.52 -16.11 13.07
N GLU A 421 19.46 -14.85 13.52
CA GLU A 421 20.48 -14.27 14.41
C GLU A 421 20.20 -14.58 15.90
N GLN A 422 18.94 -14.76 16.28
CA GLN A 422 18.49 -15.06 17.64
C GLN A 422 17.65 -16.35 17.65
N PRO A 423 18.29 -17.53 17.81
CA PRO A 423 17.60 -18.83 17.77
C PRO A 423 16.46 -18.97 18.78
N SER A 424 16.49 -18.23 19.89
CA SER A 424 15.42 -18.19 20.88
C SER A 424 14.06 -17.81 20.30
N ILE A 425 14.02 -17.01 19.23
CA ILE A 425 12.79 -16.61 18.53
C ILE A 425 12.17 -17.81 17.82
N ALA A 426 12.97 -18.58 17.07
CA ALA A 426 12.51 -19.79 16.39
C ALA A 426 12.11 -20.89 17.39
N ILE A 427 12.89 -21.09 18.46
CA ILE A 427 12.56 -22.01 19.56
C ILE A 427 11.22 -21.64 20.20
N SER A 428 11.00 -20.35 20.48
CA SER A 428 9.71 -19.87 21.02
C SER A 428 8.55 -20.14 20.06
N ALA A 429 8.77 -19.99 18.74
CA ALA A 429 7.76 -20.32 17.73
C ALA A 429 7.45 -21.82 17.68
N ASN A 430 8.47 -22.69 17.73
CA ASN A 430 8.31 -24.15 17.80
C ASN A 430 7.51 -24.56 19.05
N ASN A 431 7.92 -24.08 20.23
CA ASN A 431 7.23 -24.40 21.49
C ASN A 431 5.74 -24.00 21.46
N LYS A 432 5.41 -22.86 20.84
CA LYS A 432 4.01 -22.40 20.67
C LYS A 432 3.21 -23.34 19.77
N LEU A 433 3.78 -23.78 18.64
CA LEU A 433 3.04 -24.67 17.75
C LEU A 433 2.93 -26.09 18.33
N GLU A 434 3.95 -26.58 19.01
CA GLU A 434 3.91 -27.87 19.69
C GLU A 434 2.88 -27.88 20.83
N GLY A 435 2.86 -26.84 21.68
CA GLY A 435 1.86 -26.71 22.74
C GLY A 435 0.45 -26.68 22.17
N PHE A 436 0.22 -25.89 21.11
CA PHE A 436 -1.07 -25.87 20.43
C PHE A 436 -1.44 -27.23 19.81
N ALA A 437 -0.47 -27.95 19.23
CA ALA A 437 -0.68 -29.29 18.67
C ALA A 437 -1.00 -30.35 19.74
N ARG A 438 -0.49 -30.18 20.98
CA ARG A 438 -0.83 -31.01 22.15
C ARG A 438 -2.22 -30.73 22.72
N GLY A 439 -2.90 -29.67 22.28
CA GLY A 439 -4.26 -29.32 22.68
C GLY A 439 -4.37 -28.12 23.63
N GLU A 440 -3.26 -27.43 23.92
CA GLU A 440 -3.28 -26.14 24.61
C GLU A 440 -3.83 -25.07 23.64
N ASN A 441 -5.14 -25.04 23.38
CA ASN A 441 -5.73 -24.17 22.35
C ASN A 441 -6.66 -23.09 22.92
N SER A 442 -6.74 -22.94 24.24
CA SER A 442 -7.60 -21.97 24.88
C SER A 442 -7.13 -20.52 24.66
N LYS A 443 -8.03 -19.57 24.91
CA LYS A 443 -7.76 -18.13 24.88
C LYS A 443 -6.76 -17.69 25.94
N ASP A 444 -6.71 -18.40 27.07
CA ASP A 444 -5.76 -18.11 28.14
C ASP A 444 -4.34 -18.49 27.74
N ALA A 445 -4.18 -19.66 27.12
CA ALA A 445 -2.88 -20.11 26.60
C ALA A 445 -2.46 -19.33 25.34
N TYR A 446 -3.40 -19.06 24.43
CA TYR A 446 -3.15 -18.37 23.16
C TYR A 446 -4.14 -17.23 22.95
N PRO A 447 -3.89 -16.03 23.51
CA PRO A 447 -4.79 -14.89 23.38
C PRO A 447 -5.03 -14.45 21.92
N ASN A 448 -4.03 -14.62 21.05
CA ASN A 448 -4.06 -14.16 19.66
C ASN A 448 -3.65 -15.27 18.68
N LEU A 449 -4.63 -15.86 18.00
CA LEU A 449 -4.40 -16.91 16.98
C LEU A 449 -3.66 -16.39 15.74
N GLY A 450 -3.76 -15.08 15.44
CA GLY A 450 -2.99 -14.46 14.37
C GLY A 450 -1.48 -14.53 14.64
N HIS A 451 -1.06 -14.34 15.89
CA HIS A 451 0.36 -14.46 16.26
C HIS A 451 0.87 -15.90 16.10
N LEU A 452 0.02 -16.90 16.36
CA LEU A 452 0.36 -18.32 16.13
C LEU A 452 0.61 -18.60 14.64
N LEU A 453 -0.23 -18.05 13.76
CA LEU A 453 -0.10 -18.21 12.32
C LEU A 453 1.12 -17.48 11.74
N VAL A 454 1.48 -16.32 12.29
CA VAL A 454 2.74 -15.64 11.92
C VAL A 454 3.95 -16.42 12.46
N ALA A 455 3.89 -16.94 13.69
CA ALA A 455 4.93 -17.81 14.22
C ALA A 455 5.12 -19.08 13.37
N ALA A 456 4.06 -19.57 12.73
CA ALA A 456 4.12 -20.70 11.81
C ALA A 456 4.96 -20.43 10.54
N LEU A 457 5.33 -19.18 10.27
CA LEU A 457 6.24 -18.83 9.17
C LEU A 457 7.69 -19.18 9.48
N ILE A 458 8.09 -19.24 10.76
CA ILE A 458 9.48 -19.47 11.18
C ILE A 458 9.70 -20.74 12.01
N THR A 459 8.68 -21.58 12.11
CA THR A 459 8.73 -22.86 12.83
C THR A 459 9.17 -24.01 11.94
N ASP A 460 9.75 -25.06 12.52
CA ASP A 460 9.97 -26.35 11.83
C ASP A 460 8.80 -27.32 12.02
N VAL A 461 7.83 -26.98 12.88
CA VAL A 461 6.66 -27.81 13.17
C VAL A 461 5.70 -27.78 11.98
N PRO A 462 5.35 -28.93 11.37
CA PRO A 462 4.45 -28.95 10.23
C PRO A 462 3.03 -28.55 10.64
N MET A 463 2.39 -27.71 9.83
CA MET A 463 0.97 -27.40 9.97
C MET A 463 0.12 -28.57 9.47
N THR A 464 -0.21 -29.49 10.37
CA THR A 464 -1.06 -30.65 10.07
C THR A 464 -2.52 -30.24 9.88
N GLU A 465 -3.29 -31.05 9.16
CA GLU A 465 -4.74 -30.86 9.02
C GLU A 465 -5.44 -30.84 10.38
N LYS A 466 -5.01 -31.68 11.34
CA LYS A 466 -5.51 -31.70 12.72
C LYS A 466 -5.31 -30.34 13.41
N MET A 467 -4.12 -29.75 13.26
CA MET A 467 -3.83 -28.42 13.83
C MET A 467 -4.68 -27.33 13.18
N MET A 468 -4.82 -27.35 11.84
CA MET A 468 -5.69 -26.39 11.15
C MET A 468 -7.16 -26.52 11.58
N LYS A 469 -7.68 -27.75 11.73
CA LYS A 469 -9.02 -28.02 12.27
C LYS A 469 -9.20 -27.46 13.69
N SER A 470 -8.17 -27.58 14.54
CA SER A 470 -8.16 -26.98 15.89
C SER A 470 -8.19 -25.45 15.85
N ILE A 471 -7.40 -24.81 14.95
CA ILE A 471 -7.42 -23.37 14.74
C ILE A 471 -8.81 -22.89 14.27
N VAL A 472 -9.44 -23.62 13.34
CA VAL A 472 -10.78 -23.31 12.83
C VAL A 472 -11.83 -23.43 13.95
N ARG A 473 -11.84 -24.53 14.71
CA ARG A 473 -12.75 -24.70 15.85
C ARG A 473 -12.60 -23.57 16.85
N GLU A 474 -11.37 -23.29 17.28
CA GLU A 474 -11.11 -22.24 18.27
C GLU A 474 -11.49 -20.85 17.76
N THR A 475 -11.27 -20.57 16.46
CA THR A 475 -11.70 -19.31 15.83
C THR A 475 -13.22 -19.16 15.84
N ILE A 476 -13.96 -20.21 15.47
CA ILE A 476 -15.41 -20.21 15.46
C ILE A 476 -15.95 -20.05 16.89
N THR A 477 -15.45 -20.85 17.84
CA THR A 477 -15.83 -20.79 19.26
C THR A 477 -15.59 -19.41 19.88
N ARG A 478 -14.48 -18.73 19.57
CA ARG A 478 -14.22 -17.35 20.03
C ARG A 478 -15.13 -16.31 19.39
N ASN A 479 -15.54 -16.51 18.14
CA ASN A 479 -16.42 -15.60 17.42
C ASN A 479 -17.88 -15.68 17.90
N VAL A 480 -18.30 -16.75 18.57
CA VAL A 480 -19.69 -16.93 19.04
C VAL A 480 -20.18 -15.73 19.83
N VAL A 481 -19.39 -15.17 20.74
CA VAL A 481 -19.81 -14.00 21.54
C VAL A 481 -20.12 -12.79 20.67
N TRP A 482 -19.32 -12.54 19.63
CA TRP A 482 -19.51 -11.43 18.71
C TRP A 482 -20.62 -11.72 17.71
N MET A 483 -20.87 -12.98 17.37
CA MET A 483 -22.01 -13.37 16.55
C MET A 483 -23.33 -13.08 17.29
N LEU A 484 -23.45 -13.51 18.55
CA LEU A 484 -24.70 -13.43 19.32
C LEU A 484 -24.96 -12.04 19.92
N ASP A 485 -23.92 -11.31 20.36
CA ASP A 485 -24.08 -10.04 21.07
C ASP A 485 -24.33 -8.86 20.12
N SER A 486 -25.17 -7.93 20.55
CA SER A 486 -25.44 -6.65 19.86
C SER A 486 -24.20 -5.77 19.60
N LYS A 487 -23.11 -5.95 20.38
CA LYS A 487 -21.82 -5.28 20.13
C LYS A 487 -21.08 -5.83 18.91
N GLY A 488 -21.48 -6.98 18.38
CA GLY A 488 -20.96 -7.57 17.15
C GLY A 488 -22.04 -7.64 16.07
N SER A 489 -22.37 -8.85 15.61
CA SER A 489 -23.38 -9.08 14.57
C SER A 489 -24.82 -9.06 15.09
N GLY A 490 -25.03 -9.19 16.41
CA GLY A 490 -26.36 -9.11 17.01
C GLY A 490 -27.31 -10.26 16.66
N MET A 491 -26.79 -11.40 16.19
CA MET A 491 -27.57 -12.56 15.76
C MET A 491 -27.92 -13.47 16.95
N ALA A 492 -28.58 -12.90 17.98
CA ALA A 492 -28.92 -13.60 19.21
C ALA A 492 -29.85 -14.81 18.99
N GLU A 493 -30.58 -14.83 17.88
CA GLU A 493 -31.45 -15.94 17.49
C GLU A 493 -30.69 -17.24 17.18
N LEU A 494 -29.39 -17.16 16.84
CA LEU A 494 -28.54 -18.35 16.65
C LEU A 494 -28.19 -19.07 17.97
N ALA A 495 -28.54 -18.49 19.13
CA ALA A 495 -28.41 -19.14 20.43
C ALA A 495 -29.42 -20.27 20.65
N TYR A 496 -30.50 -20.31 19.86
CA TYR A 496 -31.41 -21.45 19.84
C TYR A 496 -30.68 -22.66 19.25
N LEU A 497 -30.78 -23.84 19.87
CA LEU A 497 -30.17 -25.08 19.38
C LEU A 497 -31.25 -25.96 18.76
N GLU A 498 -31.55 -25.72 17.49
CA GLU A 498 -32.58 -26.46 16.74
C GLU A 498 -32.26 -27.96 16.70
N PRO A 499 -33.27 -28.85 16.75
CA PRO A 499 -33.06 -30.30 16.69
C PRO A 499 -32.80 -30.81 15.27
N SER A 500 -32.98 -29.96 14.24
CA SER A 500 -32.76 -30.38 12.86
C SER A 500 -31.30 -30.81 12.64
N PRO A 501 -31.07 -31.92 11.93
CA PRO A 501 -29.71 -32.39 11.64
C PRO A 501 -28.96 -31.41 10.73
N ILE A 502 -29.68 -30.74 9.82
CA ILE A 502 -29.14 -29.73 8.90
C ILE A 502 -29.87 -28.40 9.14
N SER A 503 -29.10 -27.31 9.16
CA SER A 503 -29.63 -25.95 9.34
C SER A 503 -28.92 -24.98 8.40
N GLU A 504 -29.49 -24.76 7.21
CA GLU A 504 -28.95 -23.85 6.21
C GLU A 504 -28.83 -22.42 6.73
N TYR A 505 -29.82 -21.96 7.51
CA TYR A 505 -29.77 -20.66 8.15
C TYR A 505 -28.56 -20.56 9.09
N ARG A 506 -28.31 -21.55 9.97
CA ARG A 506 -27.13 -21.52 10.86
C ARG A 506 -25.83 -21.50 10.06
N LEU A 507 -25.71 -22.37 9.06
CA LEU A 507 -24.52 -22.44 8.20
C LEU A 507 -24.23 -21.08 7.54
N LYS A 508 -25.26 -20.42 7.01
CA LYS A 508 -25.14 -19.12 6.35
C LYS A 508 -24.81 -17.99 7.33
N HIS A 509 -25.64 -17.81 8.36
CA HIS A 509 -25.53 -16.64 9.25
C HIS A 509 -24.33 -16.72 10.20
N THR A 510 -23.94 -17.92 10.66
CA THR A 510 -22.67 -18.08 11.39
C THR A 510 -21.47 -17.77 10.50
N PHE A 511 -21.52 -18.10 9.20
CA PHE A 511 -20.46 -17.73 8.26
C PHE A 511 -20.37 -16.21 8.09
N GLU A 512 -21.51 -15.56 7.87
CA GLU A 512 -21.60 -14.11 7.70
C GLU A 512 -21.04 -13.34 8.91
N ALA A 513 -21.39 -13.76 10.13
CA ALA A 513 -20.90 -13.15 11.36
C ALA A 513 -19.37 -13.30 11.56
N GLY A 514 -18.78 -14.39 11.07
CA GLY A 514 -17.34 -14.68 11.23
C GLY A 514 -16.45 -14.30 10.04
N LYS A 515 -17.03 -13.70 8.98
CA LYS A 515 -16.38 -13.56 7.65
C LYS A 515 -14.99 -12.93 7.69
N THR A 516 -14.80 -11.86 8.46
CA THR A 516 -13.50 -11.16 8.58
C THR A 516 -12.43 -12.07 9.18
N SER A 517 -12.76 -12.85 10.22
CA SER A 517 -11.84 -13.80 10.85
C SER A 517 -11.47 -14.94 9.90
N TYR A 518 -12.43 -15.45 9.12
CA TYR A 518 -12.17 -16.51 8.14
C TYR A 518 -11.29 -16.05 6.98
N ARG A 519 -11.48 -14.81 6.49
CA ARG A 519 -10.60 -14.19 5.49
C ARG A 519 -9.16 -14.07 5.98
N LEU A 520 -8.97 -13.64 7.22
CA LEU A 520 -7.66 -13.58 7.87
C LEU A 520 -6.98 -14.97 7.90
N LEU A 521 -7.71 -16.02 8.29
CA LEU A 521 -7.17 -17.39 8.30
C LEU A 521 -6.76 -17.88 6.91
N MET A 522 -7.62 -17.67 5.90
CA MET A 522 -7.32 -18.07 4.52
C MET A 522 -6.09 -17.33 3.98
N PHE A 523 -6.00 -16.01 4.23
CA PHE A 523 -4.85 -15.21 3.82
C PHE A 523 -3.55 -15.73 4.44
N LEU A 524 -3.54 -15.94 5.76
CA LEU A 524 -2.34 -16.37 6.48
C LEU A 524 -1.90 -17.77 6.05
N ASN A 525 -2.85 -18.69 5.81
CA ASN A 525 -2.52 -20.02 5.29
C ASN A 525 -1.98 -19.97 3.86
N LEU A 526 -2.58 -19.16 2.99
CA LEU A 526 -2.12 -18.94 1.62
C LEU A 526 -0.70 -18.35 1.62
N PHE A 527 -0.48 -17.28 2.38
CA PHE A 527 0.82 -16.63 2.49
C PHE A 527 1.87 -17.63 2.99
N ARG A 528 1.56 -18.39 4.04
CA ARG A 528 2.46 -19.41 4.59
C ARG A 528 2.95 -20.36 3.49
N LYS A 529 2.03 -20.91 2.68
CA LYS A 529 2.39 -21.82 1.58
C LYS A 529 3.32 -21.18 0.55
N VAL A 530 3.04 -19.93 0.16
CA VAL A 530 3.82 -19.21 -0.85
C VAL A 530 5.19 -18.82 -0.29
N ALA A 531 5.26 -18.36 0.95
CA ALA A 531 6.46 -17.80 1.55
C ALA A 531 7.46 -18.86 2.02
N VAL A 532 7.01 -20.01 2.53
CA VAL A 532 7.90 -21.03 3.11
C VAL A 532 8.26 -22.17 2.15
N GLY A 533 7.56 -22.26 1.02
CA GLY A 533 7.74 -23.31 0.00
C GLY A 533 7.11 -24.66 0.37
N SER A 534 7.03 -25.54 -0.63
CA SER A 534 6.66 -26.96 -0.49
C SER A 534 7.61 -27.84 -1.31
N PRO A 535 8.44 -28.70 -0.70
CA PRO A 535 8.66 -28.85 0.75
C PRO A 535 9.20 -27.56 1.39
N ARG A 536 9.04 -27.44 2.71
CA ARG A 536 9.49 -26.26 3.47
C ARG A 536 11.01 -26.11 3.36
N LYS A 537 11.49 -24.90 3.05
CA LYS A 537 12.91 -24.55 3.06
C LYS A 537 13.38 -24.18 4.47
N SER A 538 14.68 -24.32 4.74
CA SER A 538 15.25 -23.90 6.03
C SER A 538 15.20 -22.37 6.20
N LEU A 539 15.23 -21.89 7.46
CA LEU A 539 15.17 -20.45 7.73
C LEU A 539 16.33 -19.67 7.10
N SER A 540 17.53 -20.25 7.04
CA SER A 540 18.69 -19.64 6.39
C SER A 540 18.47 -19.48 4.89
N VAL A 541 17.98 -20.53 4.21
CA VAL A 541 17.68 -20.47 2.77
C VAL A 541 16.58 -19.45 2.49
N LEU A 542 15.49 -19.44 3.28
CA LEU A 542 14.41 -18.46 3.12
C LEU A 542 14.90 -17.02 3.31
N ARG A 543 15.79 -16.79 4.29
CA ARG A 543 16.40 -15.49 4.54
C ARG A 543 17.28 -15.06 3.36
N ASP A 544 18.13 -15.95 2.87
CA ASP A 544 19.09 -15.63 1.82
C ASP A 544 18.35 -15.35 0.50
N GLU A 545 17.32 -16.13 0.16
CA GLU A 545 16.42 -15.84 -0.96
C GLU A 545 15.65 -14.51 -0.78
N ALA A 546 15.33 -14.12 0.45
CA ALA A 546 14.72 -12.83 0.73
C ALA A 546 15.72 -11.68 0.55
N PHE A 547 17.01 -11.88 0.86
CA PHE A 547 18.06 -10.90 0.56
C PHE A 547 18.30 -10.73 -0.94
N GLU A 548 18.35 -11.83 -1.69
CA GLU A 548 18.49 -11.80 -3.16
C GLU A 548 17.37 -11.00 -3.81
N ARG A 549 16.15 -11.12 -3.26
CA ARG A 549 14.98 -10.39 -3.74
C ARG A 549 14.74 -9.13 -2.96
N HIS A 550 15.69 -8.57 -2.21
CA HIS A 550 15.50 -7.34 -1.44
C HIS A 550 14.20 -7.24 -0.62
N GLY A 551 13.75 -8.33 0.00
CA GLY A 551 12.51 -8.42 0.75
C GLY A 551 11.21 -8.42 -0.07
N ALA A 552 11.25 -8.56 -1.40
CA ALA A 552 10.04 -8.66 -2.24
C ALA A 552 9.27 -9.96 -1.95
N PRO A 553 8.08 -10.11 -2.54
CA PRO A 553 7.50 -11.41 -2.85
C PRO A 553 8.36 -12.23 -3.83
N PRO A 554 8.24 -13.56 -3.89
CA PRO A 554 8.80 -14.35 -4.99
C PRO A 554 8.35 -13.81 -6.35
N ARG A 555 9.21 -13.89 -7.38
CA ARG A 555 8.91 -13.33 -8.71
C ARG A 555 7.61 -13.92 -9.26
N GLY A 556 6.76 -13.05 -9.80
CA GLY A 556 5.42 -13.41 -10.31
C GLY A 556 4.37 -13.76 -9.23
N SER A 557 4.76 -13.88 -7.95
CA SER A 557 3.82 -14.26 -6.89
C SER A 557 2.93 -13.11 -6.42
N ALA A 558 3.38 -11.85 -6.52
CA ALA A 558 2.61 -10.69 -6.04
C ALA A 558 1.24 -10.59 -6.71
N LYS A 559 1.21 -10.63 -8.05
CA LYS A 559 -0.03 -10.63 -8.83
C LYS A 559 -0.91 -11.85 -8.53
N GLY A 560 -0.32 -13.05 -8.48
CA GLY A 560 -1.05 -14.28 -8.16
C GLY A 560 -1.63 -14.29 -6.73
N LEU A 561 -0.93 -13.69 -5.77
CA LEU A 561 -1.39 -13.48 -4.40
C LEU A 561 -2.52 -12.45 -4.37
N ALA A 562 -2.38 -11.31 -5.06
CA ALA A 562 -3.44 -10.31 -5.19
C ALA A 562 -4.74 -10.90 -5.79
N GLU A 563 -4.63 -11.73 -6.83
CA GLU A 563 -5.77 -12.46 -7.40
C GLU A 563 -6.36 -13.49 -6.43
N SER A 564 -5.51 -14.19 -5.67
CA SER A 564 -5.96 -15.13 -4.64
C SER A 564 -6.68 -14.43 -3.49
N ILE A 565 -6.25 -13.24 -3.11
CA ILE A 565 -6.93 -12.39 -2.13
C ILE A 565 -8.31 -12.02 -2.64
N LYS A 566 -8.45 -11.61 -3.92
CA LYS A 566 -9.76 -11.37 -4.53
C LYS A 566 -10.68 -12.59 -4.41
N ARG A 567 -10.17 -13.80 -4.66
CA ARG A 567 -10.94 -15.05 -4.47
C ARG A 567 -11.35 -15.26 -3.01
N ILE A 568 -10.46 -15.01 -2.05
CA ILE A 568 -10.77 -15.05 -0.61
C ILE A 568 -11.94 -14.11 -0.26
N HIS A 569 -12.01 -12.93 -0.89
CA HIS A 569 -13.10 -11.99 -0.67
C HIS A 569 -14.47 -12.47 -1.18
N GLN A 570 -14.47 -13.32 -2.21
CA GLN A 570 -15.67 -13.92 -2.82
C GLN A 570 -16.21 -15.13 -2.05
N VAL A 571 -15.46 -15.65 -1.06
CA VAL A 571 -15.88 -16.78 -0.24
C VAL A 571 -17.08 -16.40 0.63
N THR A 572 -18.16 -17.18 0.53
CA THR A 572 -19.45 -16.93 1.19
C THR A 572 -19.99 -18.14 1.97
N SER A 573 -19.28 -19.27 1.96
CA SER A 573 -19.72 -20.50 2.64
C SER A 573 -18.59 -21.24 3.34
N PHE A 574 -18.93 -22.02 4.35
CA PHE A 574 -17.97 -22.89 5.06
C PHE A 574 -17.31 -23.91 4.14
N THR A 575 -18.03 -24.47 3.16
CA THR A 575 -17.44 -25.40 2.18
C THR A 575 -16.31 -24.76 1.40
N GLN A 576 -16.52 -23.55 0.86
CA GLN A 576 -15.48 -22.82 0.13
C GLN A 576 -14.33 -22.42 1.05
N PHE A 577 -14.63 -22.03 2.29
CA PHE A 577 -13.63 -21.67 3.30
C PHE A 577 -12.72 -22.86 3.66
N LEU A 578 -13.28 -24.04 3.95
CA LEU A 578 -12.51 -25.23 4.28
C LEU A 578 -11.66 -25.71 3.10
N HIS A 579 -12.17 -25.60 1.87
CA HIS A 579 -11.41 -25.90 0.67
C HIS A 579 -10.14 -25.03 0.54
N HIS A 580 -10.22 -23.73 0.86
CA HIS A 580 -9.04 -22.85 0.86
C HIS A 580 -8.01 -23.19 1.96
N LEU A 581 -8.42 -23.93 2.98
CA LEU A 581 -7.56 -24.43 4.06
C LEU A 581 -7.05 -25.86 3.83
N ASP A 582 -7.33 -26.44 2.65
CA ASP A 582 -7.11 -27.87 2.32
C ASP A 582 -7.74 -28.83 3.33
N ILE A 583 -8.83 -28.43 3.96
CA ILE A 583 -9.60 -29.31 4.84
C ILE A 583 -10.66 -30.01 4.00
N GLY A 584 -10.75 -31.34 4.14
CA GLY A 584 -11.77 -32.14 3.45
C GLY A 584 -13.19 -31.64 3.72
N LYS A 585 -14.10 -31.81 2.76
CA LYS A 585 -15.47 -31.30 2.83
C LYS A 585 -16.33 -32.13 3.81
N PRO A 586 -16.70 -31.60 5.00
CA PRO A 586 -17.61 -32.30 5.88
C PRO A 586 -19.04 -32.25 5.33
N SER A 587 -19.91 -33.17 5.77
CA SER A 587 -21.34 -33.10 5.48
C SER A 587 -21.96 -31.88 6.17
N ALA A 588 -23.04 -31.35 5.58
CA ALA A 588 -23.79 -30.23 6.16
C ALA A 588 -24.33 -30.56 7.56
N GLU A 589 -24.71 -31.83 7.78
CA GLU A 589 -25.15 -32.34 9.07
C GLU A 589 -24.03 -32.28 10.12
N TRP A 590 -22.87 -32.85 9.81
CA TRP A 590 -21.72 -32.80 10.72
C TRP A 590 -21.34 -31.36 11.06
N PHE A 591 -21.34 -30.48 10.06
CA PHE A 591 -20.94 -29.09 10.29
C PHE A 591 -22.00 -28.31 11.07
N THR A 592 -23.28 -28.62 10.90
CA THR A 592 -24.37 -28.04 11.71
C THR A 592 -24.20 -28.42 13.17
N THR A 593 -23.93 -29.70 13.47
CA THR A 593 -23.63 -30.17 14.83
C THR A 593 -22.38 -29.52 15.38
N PHE A 594 -21.30 -29.45 14.59
CA PHE A 594 -20.05 -28.78 14.95
C PHE A 594 -20.26 -27.30 15.36
N LEU A 595 -21.12 -26.55 14.65
CA LEU A 595 -21.41 -25.16 15.01
C LEU A 595 -22.20 -25.05 16.32
N LYS A 596 -23.11 -25.99 16.60
CA LYS A 596 -23.83 -26.08 17.88
C LYS A 596 -22.86 -26.41 19.02
N ASP A 597 -21.95 -27.36 18.80
CA ASP A 597 -20.89 -27.70 19.77
C ASP A 597 -20.01 -26.49 20.07
N CYS A 598 -19.64 -25.68 19.06
CA CYS A 598 -18.85 -24.47 19.28
C CYS A 598 -19.52 -23.45 20.23
N ILE A 599 -20.86 -23.38 20.26
CA ILE A 599 -21.60 -22.55 21.22
C ILE A 599 -21.41 -23.13 22.62
N GLN A 600 -21.66 -24.43 22.81
CA GLN A 600 -21.49 -25.07 24.12
C GLN A 600 -20.03 -25.04 24.61
N ASP A 601 -19.07 -25.30 23.73
CA ASP A 601 -17.63 -25.20 23.99
C ASP A 601 -17.26 -23.80 24.47
N GLY A 602 -17.84 -22.76 23.86
CA GLY A 602 -17.57 -21.37 24.25
C GLY A 602 -18.15 -21.02 25.62
N VAL A 603 -19.26 -21.63 26.03
CA VAL A 603 -19.79 -21.51 27.40
C VAL A 603 -18.88 -22.24 28.38
N ASN A 604 -18.51 -23.49 28.08
CA ASN A 604 -17.64 -24.32 28.93
C ASN A 604 -16.26 -23.68 29.14
N LYS A 605 -15.72 -23.02 28.11
CA LYS A 605 -14.46 -22.26 28.16
C LYS A 605 -14.60 -20.85 28.75
N GLY A 606 -15.81 -20.41 29.10
CA GLY A 606 -16.07 -19.08 29.67
C GLY A 606 -15.90 -17.92 28.67
N TYR A 607 -15.95 -18.16 27.37
CA TYR A 607 -15.81 -17.12 26.33
C TYR A 607 -17.07 -16.26 26.21
N HIS A 608 -18.23 -16.85 26.51
CA HIS A 608 -19.52 -16.18 26.56
C HIS A 608 -20.42 -16.85 27.60
N ARG A 609 -21.53 -16.18 27.91
CA ARG A 609 -22.62 -16.71 28.73
C ARG A 609 -23.88 -16.84 27.88
N THR A 610 -24.85 -17.60 28.38
CA THR A 610 -26.17 -17.79 27.77
C THR A 610 -27.24 -17.05 28.59
N PRO A 611 -27.47 -15.76 28.35
CA PRO A 611 -28.48 -14.99 29.08
C PRO A 611 -29.92 -15.35 28.69
N LEU A 612 -30.09 -16.09 27.60
CA LEU A 612 -31.37 -16.56 27.08
C LEU A 612 -31.54 -18.04 27.37
N ASN A 613 -32.73 -18.43 27.81
CA ASN A 613 -33.12 -19.84 27.76
C ASN A 613 -33.54 -20.24 26.33
N GLN A 614 -33.69 -21.54 26.08
CA GLN A 614 -34.02 -22.03 24.73
C GLN A 614 -35.40 -21.59 24.24
N GLY A 615 -36.38 -21.35 25.12
CA GLY A 615 -37.69 -20.82 24.73
C GLY A 615 -37.65 -19.35 24.28
N GLN A 616 -36.83 -18.55 24.94
CA GLN A 616 -36.57 -17.15 24.56
C GLN A 616 -35.78 -17.06 23.26
N ALA A 617 -34.74 -17.89 23.11
CA ALA A 617 -33.97 -17.98 21.89
C ALA A 617 -34.83 -18.46 20.70
N LEU A 618 -35.71 -19.44 20.94
CA LEU A 618 -36.70 -19.92 19.95
C LEU A 618 -37.62 -18.79 19.49
N MET A 619 -38.12 -17.94 20.40
CA MET A 619 -38.97 -16.82 20.04
C MET A 619 -38.24 -15.84 19.10
N LEU A 620 -36.97 -15.54 19.37
CA LEU A 620 -36.16 -14.72 18.47
C LEU A 620 -35.94 -15.42 17.13
N ARG A 621 -35.67 -16.72 17.14
CA ARG A 621 -35.47 -17.50 15.93
C ARG A 621 -36.70 -17.55 15.04
N GLN A 622 -37.89 -17.72 15.59
CA GLN A 622 -39.13 -17.74 14.81
C GLN A 622 -39.49 -16.39 14.18
N ARG A 623 -38.91 -15.27 14.65
CA ARG A 623 -39.09 -13.97 13.99
C ARG A 623 -38.32 -13.89 12.67
N GLU A 624 -37.13 -14.48 12.62
CA GLU A 624 -36.27 -14.48 11.42
C GLU A 624 -36.51 -15.72 10.53
N GLU A 625 -36.81 -16.87 11.13
CA GLU A 625 -37.09 -18.15 10.45
C GLU A 625 -38.36 -18.79 11.06
N PRO A 626 -39.56 -18.40 10.60
CA PRO A 626 -40.83 -18.86 11.17
C PRO A 626 -41.03 -20.38 11.16
N ASN A 627 -40.40 -21.08 10.21
CA ASN A 627 -40.53 -22.52 10.00
C ASN A 627 -39.43 -23.35 10.69
N VAL A 628 -38.67 -22.77 11.62
CA VAL A 628 -37.61 -23.50 12.35
C VAL A 628 -38.20 -24.70 13.11
N VAL A 629 -37.50 -25.83 13.10
CA VAL A 629 -37.90 -27.02 13.85
C VAL A 629 -37.82 -26.75 15.35
N VAL A 630 -38.87 -27.10 16.08
CA VAL A 630 -38.98 -26.90 17.52
C VAL A 630 -38.58 -28.17 18.28
N ALA A 631 -37.63 -28.05 19.20
CA ALA A 631 -37.22 -29.11 20.11
C ALA A 631 -38.38 -29.53 21.05
N SER A 632 -38.53 -30.84 21.26
CA SER A 632 -39.51 -31.40 22.18
C SER A 632 -39.38 -30.77 23.58
N SER A 633 -40.47 -30.24 24.12
CA SER A 633 -40.55 -29.55 25.43
C SER A 633 -40.04 -28.11 25.48
N VAL A 634 -39.70 -27.50 24.34
CA VAL A 634 -39.35 -26.07 24.27
C VAL A 634 -40.51 -25.27 23.68
N TYR A 635 -40.98 -24.26 24.40
CA TYR A 635 -42.05 -23.36 23.95
C TYR A 635 -41.52 -21.94 23.78
N PRO A 636 -42.01 -21.15 22.81
CA PRO A 636 -41.61 -19.76 22.63
C PRO A 636 -41.92 -18.94 23.89
N GLN A 637 -40.93 -18.20 24.40
CA GLN A 637 -41.06 -17.35 25.60
C GLN A 637 -40.67 -15.91 25.28
N GLN A 638 -41.37 -14.95 25.90
CA GLN A 638 -41.05 -13.54 25.69
C GLN A 638 -39.67 -13.16 26.25
N VAL A 639 -38.99 -12.28 25.52
CA VAL A 639 -37.68 -11.73 25.91
C VAL A 639 -37.91 -10.45 26.70
N ASN A 640 -37.64 -10.49 28.01
CA ASN A 640 -37.90 -9.37 28.92
C ASN A 640 -36.88 -8.23 28.81
N ALA A 641 -35.75 -8.45 28.14
CA ALA A 641 -34.68 -7.46 27.97
C ALA A 641 -34.40 -7.22 26.48
N PRO A 642 -34.40 -5.96 25.99
CA PRO A 642 -34.30 -5.67 24.57
C PRO A 642 -32.97 -6.07 23.92
N CYS A 643 -31.87 -6.16 24.70
CA CYS A 643 -30.55 -6.60 24.23
C CYS A 643 -29.78 -7.34 25.34
N PRO A 644 -29.92 -8.67 25.48
CA PRO A 644 -29.15 -9.42 26.47
C PRO A 644 -27.67 -9.51 26.05
N SER A 645 -26.76 -9.13 26.95
CA SER A 645 -25.32 -9.21 26.71
C SER A 645 -24.81 -10.65 26.90
N PHE A 646 -24.17 -11.21 25.89
CA PHE A 646 -23.55 -12.54 25.90
C PHE A 646 -22.11 -12.51 26.42
N PHE A 647 -21.52 -11.32 26.63
CA PHE A 647 -20.23 -11.20 27.28
C PHE A 647 -20.28 -11.69 28.74
N PRO A 648 -19.24 -12.38 29.22
CA PRO A 648 -19.12 -12.72 30.63
C PRO A 648 -18.97 -11.41 31.44
N GLY A 649 -19.80 -11.23 32.47
CA GLY A 649 -19.74 -10.07 33.37
C GLY A 649 -19.23 -10.48 34.76
N HIS A 650 -18.40 -9.63 35.38
CA HIS A 650 -18.31 -9.59 36.84
C HIS A 650 -19.68 -9.17 37.40
N GLY A 651 -20.07 -9.81 38.50
CA GLY A 651 -21.42 -9.74 39.06
C GLY A 651 -21.99 -8.33 39.23
N ASN A 652 -23.28 -8.26 38.94
CA ASN A 652 -24.28 -7.33 39.41
C ASN A 652 -23.89 -6.54 40.69
N SER A 653 -23.73 -5.22 40.57
CA SER A 653 -24.15 -4.29 41.62
C SER A 653 -25.00 -3.20 40.95
N GLY A 654 -26.31 -3.31 41.17
CA GLY A 654 -27.26 -2.35 40.69
C GLY A 654 -27.07 -0.99 41.35
N THR A 655 -27.28 0.07 40.59
CA THR A 655 -28.26 1.12 40.91
C THR A 655 -28.39 2.02 39.68
N GLY A 656 -29.63 2.28 39.29
CA GLY A 656 -29.96 2.96 38.04
C GLY A 656 -29.62 4.45 38.03
N ARG A 657 -29.46 4.94 36.80
CA ARG A 657 -29.82 6.28 36.26
C ARG A 657 -29.34 6.23 34.81
N GLY A 658 -30.21 6.09 33.81
CA GLY A 658 -31.28 7.04 33.49
C GLY A 658 -30.64 8.23 32.78
N GLY A 659 -30.62 8.21 31.44
CA GLY A 659 -30.06 9.32 30.66
C GLY A 659 -29.88 9.03 29.18
N TYR A 660 -30.99 9.02 28.44
CA TYR A 660 -31.00 9.23 26.99
C TYR A 660 -30.27 10.55 26.66
N GLY A 661 -29.26 10.50 25.81
CA GLY A 661 -28.61 11.68 25.22
C GLY A 661 -28.79 11.67 23.71
N GLY A 662 -29.96 12.14 23.26
CA GLY A 662 -30.28 12.30 21.85
C GLY A 662 -29.43 13.37 21.15
N LYS A 663 -29.36 13.21 19.83
CA LYS A 663 -28.88 14.22 18.87
C LYS A 663 -29.49 15.60 19.14
N GLY A 664 -28.66 16.63 19.14
CA GLY A 664 -29.08 18.02 19.07
C GLY A 664 -27.94 18.90 18.55
N GLY A 665 -28.08 19.39 17.32
CA GLY A 665 -27.22 20.44 16.76
C GLY A 665 -27.67 21.85 17.18
N ARG A 666 -26.94 22.85 16.64
CA ARG A 666 -26.93 24.30 16.96
C ARG A 666 -26.07 24.60 18.19
N GLY A 667 -25.08 25.48 18.17
CA GLY A 667 -24.92 26.73 17.43
C GLY A 667 -24.66 27.80 18.49
N GLY A 668 -23.45 28.36 18.57
CA GLY A 668 -23.09 29.30 19.62
C GLY A 668 -21.77 30.00 19.35
N ARG A 669 -21.87 31.18 18.72
CA ARG A 669 -20.81 32.19 18.66
C ARG A 669 -20.50 32.72 20.07
N GLY A 670 -19.24 33.09 20.28
CA GLY A 670 -18.91 34.31 21.03
C GLY A 670 -17.98 34.15 22.22
N GLY A 671 -16.90 34.93 22.22
CA GLY A 671 -16.40 35.55 23.46
C GLY A 671 -14.99 35.17 23.90
N ARG A 672 -14.02 35.98 23.46
CA ARG A 672 -12.69 36.17 24.09
C ARG A 672 -12.82 36.38 25.62
N ARG A 673 -11.81 35.91 26.38
CA ARG A 673 -10.96 36.78 27.21
C ARG A 673 -9.80 36.01 27.89
N TYR A 674 -8.63 36.63 27.74
CA TYR A 674 -7.31 36.42 28.36
C TYR A 674 -6.50 35.20 27.95
#